data_AF-A0A4Y2SHM6-F1
#
_entry.id   AF-A0A4Y2SHM6-F1
#
_cell.length_a   1.000
_cell.length_b   1.000
_cell.length_c   1.000
_cell.angle_alpha   90.00
_cell.angle_beta   90.00
_cell.angle_gamma   90.00
#
_symmetry.space_group_name_H-M   'P 1'
#
loop_
_entity.id
_entity.type
_entity.pdbx_description
1 polymer ?
#
loop_
_entity_poly.entity_id
_entity_poly.type
_entity_poly.pdbx_seq_one_letter_code
_entity_poly.pdbx_strand_id
1 'polypeptide(L)'
;MNFPERHDLARYDGEFEFEGSGFCPQQWEISVRQRHCIIWSVILSYLKSANFTIPGQFESRLNQLTGNEVDSELAKDAIQDFNPFFNIHKCFFNETLQNICANFRKRLNGEQKRRKACEALHLISSMLNIKILIVDLRDKKLNVIEPEESSSSNVDLNDKKLNEIQIEGHSSSNLDRITLIFKEYTTEQDGKPRILKRFNFSLDEGLCCELRKDALEIILETSEIKTLAEEEILPMLNRGEIDINFVITLLKKHFVGPVSSLYESWYVAGKLSDAGFETDPRVLDTRGFSAFYYALQSNDSNLVYILYRYAANSCYESESTFRDPNPCIISNFSKLKEILSGDCARSNNFEDFGDRAEQARVTYQDLLRFNEFLSQVTCGINEIRKRQEVGSLEEAAKQKQIILLILDTYIAFFSVGQLDSQQELIENYAKHKTYYDNLDLTVALLFFDNIFLLKSVLKFPGEHLYSELESSFLLSAVTNKYLTADAKNRKNLEDLGFELDSINLSIIPLLERLNLRESVTDFCNIIRSKRQAEEEIVDCIPPEEITEMLSSFPQLKDEVLIFRLNHYLLAVNKTSEAKDSGSVSEDMKEKFVIQRALQVIGESINVEEADPSSIRHLLCKCLPKNTLAILKKTRNTLSHLRSFQFPLKFDTEEDDGLFTSIRSEIQNIKDAFQNVFDIQRILLIEFLINRGLKSVQKFQEDAGIDMHPLEQPMKNFGDELRKRSTELKCMLDRMGTDGNRVLVPNINEFHRLLMGFASKTVKEEIHGEIPLEVRTRIDDNEILLEDLEKGIAVDVDRFDSLFLKTKDICNIQNKYEKYLQEESQPVPGQTSKRFSFLHRIKKSPNPLNTLHLIFEKNKVSDSQLNVLFEVIPFSDKAKSTLNSLIEICKCPCGDNLANLLNRIKHLYQMSVNEQYDILYLWERVKSFKAKQYLVYKIVQRYFRESSFQASLEMLLFDCVGILKNNEDLKYFWLKDSYLFNGIDVRNVLAHGDPLLESIGDILDPKDLPSELVKKMLQLFEDRECIEALCDLWQKAKLSDKIPDNSSDWHKLKERIVGCTRWQDFSKLLAEDPEDFETCDAVISFLNEKHEPKKKKGRNCNSESSGN
;
A
#
# COMPACT_ATOMS: atom_id res chain seq x y z
N MET A 1 -27.12 4.81 5.37
CA MET A 1 -26.53 5.27 4.09
C MET A 1 -26.35 4.03 3.26
N ASN A 2 -26.94 3.99 2.07
CA ASN A 2 -26.66 2.91 1.11
C ASN A 2 -25.28 3.21 0.52
N PHE A 3 -24.55 2.15 0.12
CA PHE A 3 -23.28 2.28 -0.60
C PHE A 3 -23.43 3.29 -1.75
N PRO A 4 -22.35 3.94 -2.21
CA PRO A 4 -22.36 4.43 -3.58
C PRO A 4 -22.69 3.19 -4.44
N GLU A 5 -23.88 3.13 -5.06
CA GLU A 5 -24.19 2.16 -6.12
C GLU A 5 -23.15 2.35 -7.25
N ARG A 6 -23.11 1.61 -8.35
CA ARG A 6 -22.07 1.86 -9.37
C ARG A 6 -22.37 3.05 -10.28
N HIS A 7 -21.35 3.68 -10.88
CA HIS A 7 -21.56 4.75 -11.85
C HIS A 7 -22.44 4.22 -12.98
N ASP A 8 -23.70 4.65 -13.02
CA ASP A 8 -24.59 4.38 -14.14
C ASP A 8 -24.15 5.29 -15.29
N LEU A 9 -23.05 4.93 -15.96
CA LEU A 9 -22.70 5.46 -17.26
C LEU A 9 -23.46 4.64 -18.29
N ALA A 10 -24.70 5.03 -18.57
CA ALA A 10 -25.50 4.39 -19.59
C ALA A 10 -25.32 5.16 -20.90
N ARG A 11 -24.90 4.46 -21.96
CA ARG A 11 -25.09 4.94 -23.33
C ARG A 11 -26.58 4.82 -23.65
N TYR A 12 -27.16 5.86 -24.22
CA TYR A 12 -28.49 5.77 -24.81
C TYR A 12 -28.35 5.43 -26.28
N ASP A 13 -28.77 4.22 -26.64
CA ASP A 13 -28.70 3.63 -27.97
C ASP A 13 -30.09 3.21 -28.51
N GLY A 14 -31.17 3.59 -27.83
CA GLY A 14 -32.54 3.19 -28.15
C GLY A 14 -33.36 4.17 -29.00
N GLU A 15 -34.16 3.60 -29.91
CA GLU A 15 -35.19 4.18 -30.77
C GLU A 15 -36.22 5.05 -30.01
N PHE A 16 -35.85 6.29 -29.70
CA PHE A 16 -36.81 7.29 -29.30
C PHE A 16 -37.18 8.16 -30.50
N GLU A 17 -38.47 8.32 -30.79
CA GLU A 17 -39.00 9.23 -31.81
C GLU A 17 -38.86 10.72 -31.40
N PHE A 18 -37.72 11.11 -30.81
CA PHE A 18 -37.46 12.47 -30.32
C PHE A 18 -36.56 13.31 -31.23
N GLU A 19 -36.09 12.76 -32.36
CA GLU A 19 -35.28 13.51 -33.33
C GLU A 19 -35.98 14.80 -33.79
N GLY A 20 -37.31 14.75 -33.97
CA GLY A 20 -38.13 15.92 -34.33
C GLY A 20 -38.25 17.00 -33.25
N SER A 21 -37.89 16.68 -32.00
CA SER A 21 -37.94 17.59 -30.84
C SER A 21 -36.58 18.19 -30.47
N GLY A 22 -35.54 17.94 -31.29
CA GLY A 22 -34.21 18.49 -31.11
C GLY A 22 -33.37 17.81 -30.01
N PHE A 23 -33.76 16.61 -29.58
CA PHE A 23 -32.94 15.72 -28.75
C PHE A 23 -31.90 15.01 -29.61
N CYS A 24 -30.64 14.92 -29.14
CA CYS A 24 -29.59 14.19 -29.81
C CYS A 24 -29.61 12.73 -29.32
N PRO A 25 -29.88 11.72 -30.17
CA PRO A 25 -29.97 10.32 -29.77
C PRO A 25 -28.63 9.67 -29.36
N GLN A 26 -27.56 10.46 -29.24
CA GLN A 26 -26.20 10.01 -28.93
C GLN A 26 -25.66 10.79 -27.72
N GLN A 27 -26.27 10.54 -26.55
CA GLN A 27 -25.85 11.17 -25.30
C GLN A 27 -25.58 10.10 -24.23
N TRP A 28 -24.62 10.41 -23.35
CA TRP A 28 -24.30 9.58 -22.20
C TRP A 28 -24.93 10.14 -20.92
N GLU A 29 -25.50 9.26 -20.09
CA GLU A 29 -25.89 9.63 -18.74
C GLU A 29 -24.67 9.77 -17.83
N ILE A 30 -24.52 10.91 -17.17
CA ILE A 30 -23.54 11.06 -16.09
C ILE A 30 -24.28 11.22 -14.76
N SER A 31 -24.22 10.18 -13.93
CA SER A 31 -24.92 10.10 -12.65
C SER A 31 -24.43 11.15 -11.62
N VAL A 32 -25.35 11.94 -11.06
CA VAL A 32 -25.09 12.92 -9.99
C VAL A 32 -25.75 12.45 -8.68
N ARG A 33 -24.93 12.13 -7.68
CA ARG A 33 -25.36 11.45 -6.44
C ARG A 33 -25.50 12.35 -5.23
N GLN A 34 -25.09 13.60 -5.39
CA GLN A 34 -25.03 14.59 -4.34
C GLN A 34 -26.43 15.04 -3.98
N ARG A 35 -26.57 15.56 -2.75
CA ARG A 35 -27.73 16.39 -2.43
C ARG A 35 -27.78 17.54 -3.42
N HIS A 36 -28.99 17.93 -3.83
CA HIS A 36 -29.20 18.93 -4.88
C HIS A 36 -28.73 18.47 -6.27
N CYS A 37 -28.97 17.20 -6.62
CA CYS A 37 -28.60 16.64 -7.93
C CYS A 37 -29.05 17.52 -9.10
N ILE A 38 -30.26 18.10 -9.06
CA ILE A 38 -30.75 19.04 -10.10
C ILE A 38 -29.79 20.20 -10.33
N ILE A 39 -29.33 20.84 -9.25
CA ILE A 39 -28.45 22.01 -9.33
C ILE A 39 -27.10 21.62 -9.94
N TRP A 40 -26.53 20.52 -9.47
CA TRP A 40 -25.27 20.01 -10.00
C TRP A 40 -25.39 19.62 -11.47
N SER A 41 -26.46 18.91 -11.86
CA SER A 41 -26.69 18.53 -13.25
C SER A 41 -26.86 19.75 -14.16
N VAL A 42 -27.57 20.79 -13.70
CA VAL A 42 -27.70 22.06 -14.44
C VAL A 42 -26.35 22.74 -14.58
N ILE A 43 -25.60 22.93 -13.48
CA ILE A 43 -24.30 23.63 -13.51
C ILE A 43 -23.33 22.91 -14.45
N LEU A 44 -23.19 21.60 -14.31
CA LEU A 44 -22.26 20.82 -15.10
C LEU A 44 -22.65 20.81 -16.58
N SER A 45 -23.94 20.59 -16.89
CA SER A 45 -24.42 20.62 -18.28
C SER A 45 -24.30 22.01 -18.92
N TYR A 46 -24.61 23.07 -18.16
CA TYR A 46 -24.59 24.44 -18.65
C TYR A 46 -23.17 24.98 -18.87
N LEU A 47 -22.24 24.67 -17.97
CA LEU A 47 -20.84 25.09 -18.12
C LEU A 47 -20.10 24.24 -19.16
N LYS A 48 -20.30 22.91 -19.21
CA LYS A 48 -19.64 22.04 -20.21
C LYS A 48 -20.14 22.26 -21.63
N SER A 49 -21.38 22.74 -21.82
CA SER A 49 -21.89 23.09 -23.14
C SER A 49 -21.37 24.44 -23.66
N ALA A 50 -20.51 25.15 -22.92
CA ALA A 50 -19.88 26.38 -23.38
C ALA A 50 -18.80 26.05 -24.40
N ASN A 51 -18.75 26.78 -25.53
CA ASN A 51 -17.66 26.63 -26.47
C ASN A 51 -16.47 27.46 -26.00
N PHE A 52 -15.46 26.79 -25.41
CA PHE A 52 -14.24 27.43 -24.92
C PHE A 52 -13.42 28.14 -26.02
N THR A 53 -13.72 27.91 -27.30
CA THR A 53 -13.09 28.63 -28.42
C THR A 53 -13.69 30.01 -28.69
N ILE A 54 -14.88 30.32 -28.15
CA ILE A 54 -15.55 31.62 -28.29
C ILE A 54 -15.19 32.48 -27.07
N PRO A 55 -14.34 33.54 -27.23
CA PRO A 55 -13.92 34.36 -26.10
C PRO A 55 -15.10 35.00 -25.37
N GLY A 56 -15.14 34.91 -24.04
CA GLY A 56 -16.17 35.53 -23.21
C GLY A 56 -17.44 34.69 -23.02
N GLN A 57 -17.64 33.60 -23.77
CA GLN A 57 -18.86 32.79 -23.66
C GLN A 57 -18.93 32.05 -22.33
N PHE A 58 -17.84 31.40 -21.92
CA PHE A 58 -17.77 30.68 -20.65
C PHE A 58 -17.95 31.61 -19.45
N GLU A 59 -17.27 32.76 -19.48
CA GLU A 59 -17.32 33.82 -18.48
C GLU A 59 -18.74 34.36 -18.35
N SER A 60 -19.41 34.63 -19.47
CA SER A 60 -20.82 35.04 -19.49
C SER A 60 -21.72 34.02 -18.79
N ARG A 61 -21.58 32.72 -19.10
CA ARG A 61 -22.35 31.65 -18.46
C ARG A 61 -22.03 31.50 -16.97
N LEU A 62 -20.75 31.56 -16.59
CA LEU A 62 -20.32 31.53 -15.20
C LEU A 62 -20.90 32.71 -14.40
N ASN A 63 -20.92 33.90 -15.00
CA ASN A 63 -21.48 35.11 -14.41
C ASN A 63 -23.00 34.99 -14.22
N GLN A 64 -23.71 34.33 -15.13
CA GLN A 64 -25.14 34.01 -14.95
C GLN A 64 -25.39 33.05 -13.79
N LEU A 65 -24.48 32.13 -13.50
CA LEU A 65 -24.58 31.23 -12.33
C LEU A 65 -24.19 31.93 -11.02
N THR A 66 -23.14 32.75 -11.03
CA THR A 66 -22.44 33.20 -9.81
C THR A 66 -22.55 34.68 -9.49
N GLY A 67 -22.88 35.53 -10.47
CA GLY A 67 -22.89 36.98 -10.30
C GLY A 67 -21.50 37.62 -10.21
N ASN A 68 -20.51 37.07 -10.93
CA ASN A 68 -19.11 37.50 -10.93
C ASN A 68 -18.36 37.26 -9.60
N GLU A 69 -18.88 36.36 -8.74
CA GLU A 69 -18.27 36.06 -7.43
C GLU A 69 -17.17 34.98 -7.50
N VAL A 70 -16.92 34.37 -8.67
CA VAL A 70 -15.95 33.28 -8.85
C VAL A 70 -14.99 33.62 -10.00
N ASP A 71 -13.71 33.37 -9.80
CA ASP A 71 -12.65 33.56 -10.81
C ASP A 71 -12.90 32.64 -12.03
N SER A 72 -12.88 33.23 -13.23
CA SER A 72 -13.23 32.51 -14.46
C SER A 72 -12.16 31.52 -14.90
N GLU A 73 -10.88 31.80 -14.68
CA GLU A 73 -9.80 30.87 -15.05
C GLU A 73 -9.81 29.66 -14.13
N LEU A 74 -9.93 29.86 -12.80
CA LEU A 74 -10.05 28.74 -11.85
C LEU A 74 -11.28 27.87 -12.13
N ALA A 75 -12.40 28.48 -12.53
CA ALA A 75 -13.61 27.75 -12.88
C ALA A 75 -13.47 26.98 -14.20
N LYS A 76 -12.80 27.58 -15.17
CA LYS A 76 -12.52 26.99 -16.47
C LYS A 76 -11.60 25.79 -16.31
N ASP A 77 -10.49 25.93 -15.57
CA ASP A 77 -9.58 24.83 -15.23
C ASP A 77 -10.33 23.70 -14.53
N ALA A 78 -11.13 24.02 -13.50
CA ALA A 78 -11.92 23.02 -12.78
C ALA A 78 -12.93 22.27 -13.66
N ILE A 79 -13.54 22.95 -14.64
CA ILE A 79 -14.44 22.32 -15.60
C ILE A 79 -13.67 21.52 -16.64
N GLN A 80 -12.52 21.98 -17.13
CA GLN A 80 -11.71 21.26 -18.11
C GLN A 80 -11.10 19.98 -17.49
N ASP A 81 -10.62 20.06 -16.26
CA ASP A 81 -10.10 18.94 -15.45
C ASP A 81 -11.14 17.87 -15.09
N PHE A 82 -12.43 18.18 -15.26
CA PHE A 82 -13.51 17.27 -14.93
C PHE A 82 -13.70 16.23 -16.05
N ASN A 83 -13.31 15.00 -15.74
CA ASN A 83 -13.51 13.81 -16.56
C ASN A 83 -14.42 12.81 -15.80
N PRO A 84 -15.70 12.65 -16.20
CA PRO A 84 -16.61 11.76 -15.49
C PRO A 84 -16.31 10.26 -15.66
N PHE A 85 -15.39 9.89 -16.55
CA PHE A 85 -14.96 8.50 -16.75
C PHE A 85 -13.73 8.16 -15.89
N PHE A 86 -12.96 9.16 -15.45
CA PHE A 86 -11.78 8.92 -14.60
C PHE A 86 -12.00 9.36 -13.16
N ASN A 87 -12.57 10.55 -12.98
CA ASN A 87 -12.60 11.26 -11.71
C ASN A 87 -13.94 11.97 -11.48
N ILE A 88 -15.07 11.33 -11.81
CA ILE A 88 -16.42 11.92 -11.69
C ILE A 88 -16.67 12.58 -10.34
N HIS A 89 -16.09 12.04 -9.29
CA HIS A 89 -16.28 12.63 -8.00
C HIS A 89 -15.55 13.98 -7.86
N LYS A 90 -14.36 14.16 -8.46
CA LYS A 90 -13.48 15.36 -8.39
C LYS A 90 -14.26 16.66 -8.46
N CYS A 91 -15.24 16.76 -9.36
CA CYS A 91 -16.06 17.97 -9.50
C CYS A 91 -16.83 18.39 -8.24
N PHE A 92 -17.20 17.44 -7.38
CA PHE A 92 -18.00 17.71 -6.18
C PHE A 92 -17.18 18.12 -4.97
N PHE A 93 -15.85 17.97 -4.99
CA PHE A 93 -14.93 18.50 -3.94
C PHE A 93 -13.99 19.59 -4.44
N ASN A 94 -14.00 19.90 -5.74
CA ASN A 94 -13.33 21.09 -6.23
C ASN A 94 -13.96 22.34 -5.59
N GLU A 95 -13.16 23.10 -4.84
CA GLU A 95 -13.61 24.27 -4.09
C GLU A 95 -14.30 25.30 -4.99
N THR A 96 -13.75 25.54 -6.18
CA THR A 96 -14.33 26.44 -7.17
C THR A 96 -15.72 26.00 -7.61
N LEU A 97 -15.91 24.72 -7.93
CA LEU A 97 -17.22 24.18 -8.33
C LEU A 97 -18.22 24.15 -7.17
N GLN A 98 -17.75 23.89 -5.93
CA GLN A 98 -18.59 24.02 -4.74
C GLN A 98 -19.05 25.46 -4.51
N ASN A 99 -18.17 26.44 -4.71
CA ASN A 99 -18.47 27.86 -4.62
C ASN A 99 -19.48 28.28 -5.70
N ILE A 100 -19.32 27.81 -6.94
CA ILE A 100 -20.31 28.01 -8.01
C ILE A 100 -21.68 27.44 -7.59
N CYS A 101 -21.71 26.21 -7.06
CA CYS A 101 -22.93 25.58 -6.57
C CYS A 101 -23.56 26.31 -5.38
N ALA A 102 -22.75 26.86 -4.46
CA ALA A 102 -23.24 27.67 -3.34
C ALA A 102 -23.84 29.00 -3.82
N ASN A 103 -23.18 29.71 -4.73
CA ASN A 103 -23.63 31.00 -5.26
C ASN A 103 -24.89 30.84 -6.12
N PHE A 104 -24.94 29.82 -6.97
CA PHE A 104 -26.13 29.52 -7.75
C PHE A 104 -27.32 29.16 -6.84
N ARG A 105 -27.09 28.38 -5.77
CA ARG A 105 -28.12 28.10 -4.73
C ARG A 105 -28.58 29.36 -4.02
N LYS A 106 -27.68 30.27 -3.66
CA LYS A 106 -28.02 31.54 -3.00
C LYS A 106 -28.93 32.39 -3.89
N ARG A 107 -28.65 32.43 -5.21
CA ARG A 107 -29.50 33.12 -6.19
C ARG A 107 -30.88 32.48 -6.33
N LEU A 108 -30.94 31.14 -6.42
CA LEU A 108 -32.23 30.42 -6.45
C LEU A 108 -33.04 30.61 -5.15
N ASN A 109 -32.40 30.51 -3.98
CA ASN A 109 -33.06 30.61 -2.68
C ASN A 109 -33.57 32.02 -2.36
N GLY A 110 -33.02 33.06 -2.99
CA GLY A 110 -33.57 34.43 -2.94
C GLY A 110 -35.04 34.49 -3.36
N GLU A 111 -35.52 33.50 -4.14
CA GLU A 111 -36.85 33.48 -4.74
C GLU A 111 -37.74 32.31 -4.26
N GLN A 112 -37.28 31.42 -3.38
CA GLN A 112 -37.70 30.01 -3.45
C GLN A 112 -37.81 29.27 -2.10
N LYS A 113 -38.65 29.71 -1.15
CA LYS A 113 -38.79 28.97 0.12
C LYS A 113 -39.68 27.71 0.11
N ARG A 114 -40.31 27.28 -1.00
CA ARG A 114 -41.23 26.08 -0.99
C ARG A 114 -41.69 25.49 -2.34
N ARG A 115 -40.87 25.52 -3.39
CA ARG A 115 -41.31 25.11 -4.75
C ARG A 115 -41.07 23.62 -5.07
N LYS A 116 -41.89 23.04 -5.95
CA LYS A 116 -41.70 21.68 -6.52
C LYS A 116 -40.52 21.67 -7.51
N ALA A 117 -39.95 20.49 -7.80
CA ALA A 117 -38.79 20.36 -8.70
C ALA A 117 -39.02 20.99 -10.10
N CYS A 118 -40.20 20.80 -10.70
CA CYS A 118 -40.53 21.41 -12.00
C CYS A 118 -40.51 22.93 -11.96
N GLU A 119 -41.07 23.55 -10.91
CA GLU A 119 -41.08 25.00 -10.75
C GLU A 119 -39.66 25.56 -10.55
N ALA A 120 -38.78 24.78 -9.90
CA ALA A 120 -37.37 25.13 -9.80
C ALA A 120 -36.68 25.09 -11.17
N LEU A 121 -37.01 24.13 -12.02
CA LEU A 121 -36.44 24.02 -13.37
C LEU A 121 -36.95 25.13 -14.31
N HIS A 122 -38.23 25.52 -14.24
CA HIS A 122 -38.73 26.70 -14.97
C HIS A 122 -38.00 27.98 -14.53
N LEU A 123 -37.82 28.17 -13.22
CA LEU A 123 -37.05 29.31 -12.71
C LEU A 123 -35.60 29.30 -13.23
N ILE A 124 -34.95 28.14 -13.18
CA ILE A 124 -33.58 27.98 -13.70
C ILE A 124 -33.52 28.29 -15.20
N SER A 125 -34.48 27.77 -15.98
CA SER A 125 -34.58 27.98 -17.43
C SER A 125 -34.73 29.47 -17.76
N SER A 126 -35.62 30.19 -17.08
CA SER A 126 -35.78 31.64 -17.22
C SER A 126 -34.55 32.42 -16.77
N MET A 127 -33.95 32.05 -15.63
CA MET A 127 -32.81 32.77 -15.05
C MET A 127 -31.53 32.64 -15.89
N LEU A 128 -31.31 31.48 -16.49
CA LEU A 128 -30.15 31.20 -17.35
C LEU A 128 -30.46 31.46 -18.84
N ASN A 129 -31.71 31.81 -19.17
CA ASN A 129 -32.20 31.96 -20.53
C ASN A 129 -31.84 30.76 -21.43
N ILE A 130 -32.13 29.55 -20.94
CA ILE A 130 -31.83 28.29 -21.64
C ILE A 130 -33.06 27.39 -21.74
N LYS A 131 -33.10 26.56 -22.79
CA LYS A 131 -34.04 25.44 -22.86
C LYS A 131 -33.49 24.24 -22.08
N ILE A 132 -34.29 23.67 -21.18
CA ILE A 132 -33.92 22.45 -20.44
C ILE A 132 -34.73 21.29 -20.99
N LEU A 133 -34.04 20.33 -21.58
CA LEU A 133 -34.59 19.08 -22.06
C LEU A 133 -34.51 18.05 -20.92
N ILE A 134 -35.62 17.46 -20.52
CA ILE A 134 -35.66 16.44 -19.46
C ILE A 134 -36.11 15.12 -20.08
N VAL A 135 -35.20 14.17 -20.15
CA VAL A 135 -35.48 12.82 -20.60
C VAL A 135 -35.95 12.00 -19.39
N ASP A 136 -37.24 11.68 -19.34
CA ASP A 136 -37.79 10.75 -18.35
C ASP A 136 -37.66 9.31 -18.89
N LEU A 137 -36.71 8.57 -18.32
CA LEU A 137 -36.42 7.20 -18.74
C LEU A 137 -37.53 6.22 -18.42
N ARG A 138 -38.30 6.49 -17.37
CA ARG A 138 -39.35 5.60 -16.91
C ARG A 138 -40.53 5.67 -17.88
N ASP A 139 -40.96 6.89 -18.17
CA ASP A 139 -42.13 7.12 -19.01
C ASP A 139 -41.78 7.17 -20.49
N LYS A 140 -40.49 7.09 -20.84
CA LYS A 140 -39.99 7.24 -22.20
C LYS A 140 -40.51 8.55 -22.82
N LYS A 141 -40.38 9.67 -22.09
CA LYS A 141 -40.90 10.99 -22.48
C LYS A 141 -39.82 12.07 -22.44
N LEU A 142 -39.85 12.97 -23.41
CA LEU A 142 -39.07 14.20 -23.39
C LEU A 142 -39.95 15.35 -22.92
N ASN A 143 -39.56 15.99 -21.82
CA ASN A 143 -40.20 17.22 -21.37
C ASN A 143 -39.29 18.40 -21.71
N VAL A 144 -39.83 19.41 -22.39
CA VAL A 144 -39.10 20.64 -22.72
C VAL A 144 -39.56 21.75 -21.78
N ILE A 145 -38.61 22.35 -21.08
CA ILE A 145 -38.82 23.53 -20.25
C ILE A 145 -38.18 24.71 -20.96
N GLU A 146 -39.02 25.68 -21.33
CA GLU A 146 -38.61 26.92 -21.99
C GLU A 146 -38.62 28.09 -20.99
N PRO A 147 -37.75 29.10 -21.20
CA PRO A 147 -37.77 30.30 -20.39
C PRO A 147 -39.11 31.02 -20.59
N GLU A 148 -39.75 31.44 -19.50
CA GLU A 148 -40.96 32.25 -19.61
C GLU A 148 -40.60 33.58 -20.28
N GLU A 149 -41.06 33.77 -21.53
CA GLU A 149 -41.06 35.10 -22.13
C GLU A 149 -41.85 36.01 -21.20
N SER A 150 -41.23 37.10 -20.77
CA SER A 150 -41.74 38.07 -19.79
C SER A 150 -42.97 38.84 -20.31
N SER A 151 -44.01 38.12 -20.71
CA SER A 151 -45.30 38.62 -21.16
C SER A 151 -46.20 38.74 -19.93
N SER A 152 -46.44 39.99 -19.57
CA SER A 152 -47.16 40.46 -18.40
C SER A 152 -48.64 40.05 -18.39
N SER A 153 -48.96 38.80 -18.07
CA SER A 153 -50.33 38.43 -17.71
C SER A 153 -50.37 37.46 -16.53
N ASN A 154 -50.98 37.92 -15.44
CA ASN A 154 -51.33 37.10 -14.28
C ASN A 154 -52.27 35.98 -14.73
N VAL A 155 -51.74 34.80 -15.06
CA VAL A 155 -52.52 33.59 -15.29
C VAL A 155 -52.29 32.64 -14.12
N ASP A 156 -53.37 32.26 -13.47
CA ASP A 156 -53.41 31.42 -12.27
C ASP A 156 -52.86 30.01 -12.59
N LEU A 157 -51.73 29.65 -11.97
CA LEU A 157 -50.93 28.45 -12.24
C LEU A 157 -51.50 27.15 -11.65
N ASN A 158 -52.65 27.21 -10.97
CA ASN A 158 -53.13 26.08 -10.17
C ASN A 158 -53.88 24.97 -10.93
N ASP A 159 -54.21 25.13 -12.23
CA ASP A 159 -55.12 24.20 -12.93
C ASP A 159 -54.53 23.47 -14.16
N LYS A 160 -53.25 23.66 -14.51
CA LYS A 160 -52.63 22.90 -15.62
C LYS A 160 -52.00 21.60 -15.12
N LYS A 161 -52.77 20.50 -15.19
CA LYS A 161 -52.19 19.15 -15.36
C LYS A 161 -51.27 19.18 -16.58
N LEU A 162 -50.08 18.56 -16.47
CA LEU A 162 -49.20 18.26 -17.60
C LEU A 162 -49.99 17.50 -18.67
N ASN A 163 -50.59 18.20 -19.62
CA ASN A 163 -51.07 17.62 -20.86
C ASN A 163 -50.11 18.07 -21.96
N GLU A 164 -49.73 17.10 -22.78
CA GLU A 164 -48.85 17.18 -23.94
C GLU A 164 -48.95 18.53 -24.66
N ILE A 165 -47.90 19.34 -24.54
CA ILE A 165 -47.68 20.47 -25.43
C ILE A 165 -47.17 19.85 -26.73
N GLN A 166 -48.07 19.70 -27.71
CA GLN A 166 -47.66 19.38 -29.07
C GLN A 166 -46.81 20.54 -29.61
N ILE A 167 -45.57 20.20 -29.97
CA ILE A 167 -44.58 21.13 -30.52
C ILE A 167 -44.99 21.41 -31.98
N GLU A 168 -45.83 22.41 -32.22
CA GLU A 168 -46.07 22.90 -33.58
C GLU A 168 -44.95 23.89 -33.97
N GLY A 169 -44.28 23.56 -35.08
CA GLY A 169 -43.00 24.14 -35.50
C GLY A 169 -43.06 25.60 -35.93
N HIS A 170 -42.90 26.50 -34.97
CA HIS A 170 -42.52 27.89 -35.24
C HIS A 170 -41.05 28.14 -34.87
N SER A 171 -40.29 28.50 -35.91
CA SER A 171 -38.87 28.84 -35.88
C SER A 171 -38.63 30.18 -35.19
N SER A 172 -38.32 30.19 -33.90
CA SER A 172 -37.75 31.38 -33.26
C SER A 172 -36.81 31.03 -32.09
N SER A 173 -35.64 31.69 -32.12
CA SER A 173 -34.55 31.73 -31.13
C SER A 173 -33.58 30.52 -31.04
N ASN A 174 -32.31 30.78 -31.39
CA ASN A 174 -31.14 29.95 -31.07
C ASN A 174 -30.83 30.04 -29.56
N LEU A 175 -31.76 29.64 -28.72
CA LEU A 175 -31.49 29.52 -27.29
C LEU A 175 -30.57 28.32 -27.04
N ASP A 176 -29.62 28.52 -26.13
CA ASP A 176 -28.77 27.46 -25.61
C ASP A 176 -29.63 26.37 -24.95
N ARG A 177 -29.20 25.12 -25.08
CA ARG A 177 -29.95 23.95 -24.62
C ARG A 177 -29.08 23.11 -23.70
N ILE A 178 -29.66 22.62 -22.61
CA ILE A 178 -29.05 21.60 -21.77
C ILE A 178 -29.99 20.40 -21.65
N THR A 179 -29.42 19.20 -21.52
CA THR A 179 -30.20 17.98 -21.32
C THR A 179 -29.93 17.39 -19.94
N LEU A 180 -31.02 17.12 -19.24
CA LEU A 180 -31.05 16.44 -17.96
C LEU A 180 -31.76 15.10 -18.14
N ILE A 181 -31.32 14.11 -17.40
CA ILE A 181 -31.92 12.78 -17.38
C ILE A 181 -32.57 12.56 -16.03
N PHE A 182 -33.85 12.21 -16.04
CA PHE A 182 -34.61 11.91 -14.84
C PHE A 182 -34.72 10.40 -14.64
N LYS A 183 -34.29 9.94 -13.46
CA LYS A 183 -34.30 8.52 -13.10
C LYS A 183 -34.82 8.30 -11.69
N GLU A 184 -35.66 7.28 -11.54
CA GLU A 184 -36.15 6.81 -10.25
C GLU A 184 -35.35 5.57 -9.81
N TYR A 185 -34.74 5.66 -8.63
CA TYR A 185 -33.97 4.58 -8.03
C TYR A 185 -34.77 3.94 -6.91
N THR A 186 -34.96 2.63 -6.96
CA THR A 186 -35.55 1.90 -5.84
C THR A 186 -34.43 1.41 -4.95
N THR A 187 -34.36 1.94 -3.73
CA THR A 187 -33.36 1.55 -2.76
C THR A 187 -34.01 0.78 -1.62
N GLU A 188 -33.51 -0.40 -1.27
CA GLU A 188 -33.93 -1.07 -0.04
C GLU A 188 -33.19 -0.44 1.14
N GLN A 189 -33.92 0.18 2.04
CA GLN A 189 -33.39 0.72 3.29
C GLN A 189 -34.34 0.29 4.41
N ASP A 190 -33.82 -0.48 5.37
CA ASP A 190 -34.58 -1.08 6.47
C ASP A 190 -35.72 -2.03 6.01
N GLY A 191 -35.48 -2.78 4.91
CA GLY A 191 -36.44 -3.74 4.36
C GLY A 191 -37.66 -3.12 3.68
N LYS A 192 -37.65 -1.80 3.43
CA LYS A 192 -38.71 -1.11 2.67
C LYS A 192 -38.13 -0.49 1.40
N PRO A 193 -38.79 -0.64 0.24
CA PRO A 193 -38.37 0.03 -0.98
C PRO A 193 -38.62 1.53 -0.86
N ARG A 194 -37.55 2.32 -0.96
CA ARG A 194 -37.60 3.78 -1.01
C ARG A 194 -37.26 4.23 -2.43
N ILE A 195 -38.20 4.89 -3.08
CA ILE A 195 -38.01 5.49 -4.40
C ILE A 195 -37.31 6.85 -4.23
N LEU A 196 -36.10 6.96 -4.78
CA LEU A 196 -35.33 8.20 -4.86
C LEU A 196 -35.42 8.73 -6.29
N LYS A 197 -35.96 9.94 -6.44
CA LYS A 197 -35.98 10.66 -7.72
C LYS A 197 -34.69 11.45 -7.87
N ARG A 198 -33.93 11.22 -8.94
CA ARG A 198 -32.68 11.93 -9.23
C ARG A 198 -32.70 12.53 -10.63
N PHE A 199 -31.93 13.61 -10.76
CA PHE A 199 -31.60 14.23 -12.04
C PHE A 199 -30.11 14.04 -12.26
N ASN A 200 -29.78 13.61 -13.46
CA ASN A 200 -28.44 13.40 -13.98
C ASN A 200 -28.24 14.37 -15.15
N PHE A 201 -27.00 14.66 -15.54
CA PHE A 201 -26.76 15.45 -16.74
C PHE A 201 -26.31 14.53 -17.86
N SER A 202 -26.48 14.99 -19.09
CA SER A 202 -25.92 14.29 -20.23
C SER A 202 -24.75 15.03 -20.85
N LEU A 203 -23.89 14.26 -21.49
CA LEU A 203 -22.78 14.73 -22.32
C LEU A 203 -22.93 14.18 -23.73
N ASP A 204 -22.47 14.97 -24.70
CA ASP A 204 -22.41 14.59 -26.11
C ASP A 204 -21.51 13.36 -26.32
N GLU A 205 -21.90 12.46 -27.24
CA GLU A 205 -21.12 11.25 -27.52
C GLU A 205 -19.68 11.56 -27.96
N GLY A 206 -19.46 12.59 -28.78
CA GLY A 206 -18.12 12.97 -29.23
C GLY A 206 -17.21 13.33 -28.05
N LEU A 207 -17.68 14.22 -27.17
CA LEU A 207 -16.95 14.60 -25.96
C LEU A 207 -16.78 13.42 -25.00
N CYS A 208 -17.77 12.55 -24.86
CA CYS A 208 -17.64 11.35 -24.04
C CYS A 208 -16.58 10.39 -24.56
N CYS A 209 -16.49 10.19 -25.87
CA CYS A 209 -15.45 9.37 -26.48
C CYS A 209 -14.06 9.94 -26.21
N GLU A 210 -13.88 11.26 -26.30
CA GLU A 210 -12.63 11.93 -25.93
C GLU A 210 -12.30 11.72 -24.45
N LEU A 211 -13.23 12.03 -23.53
CA LEU A 211 -12.99 11.87 -22.08
C LEU A 211 -12.78 10.41 -21.67
N ARG A 212 -13.46 9.45 -22.31
CA ARG A 212 -13.24 8.01 -22.10
C ARG A 212 -11.86 7.58 -22.57
N LYS A 213 -11.40 8.15 -23.69
CA LYS A 213 -10.05 7.91 -24.19
C LYS A 213 -9.00 8.43 -23.22
N ASP A 214 -9.16 9.67 -22.75
CA ASP A 214 -8.26 10.25 -21.76
C ASP A 214 -8.25 9.40 -20.48
N ALA A 215 -9.42 8.93 -20.03
CA ALA A 215 -9.52 8.04 -18.88
C ALA A 215 -8.80 6.70 -19.12
N LEU A 216 -8.97 6.10 -20.29
CA LEU A 216 -8.28 4.86 -20.66
C LEU A 216 -6.77 5.05 -20.67
N GLU A 217 -6.28 6.11 -21.30
CA GLU A 217 -4.85 6.44 -21.37
C GLU A 217 -4.25 6.56 -19.96
N ILE A 218 -4.87 7.33 -19.06
CA ILE A 218 -4.41 7.46 -17.68
C ILE A 218 -4.45 6.12 -16.92
N ILE A 219 -5.52 5.32 -17.10
CA ILE A 219 -5.63 4.01 -16.45
C ILE A 219 -4.54 3.06 -16.94
N LEU A 220 -4.20 3.09 -18.23
CA LEU A 220 -3.18 2.24 -18.82
C LEU A 220 -1.75 2.73 -18.50
N GLU A 221 -1.52 4.04 -18.46
CA GLU A 221 -0.24 4.64 -18.04
C GLU A 221 0.15 4.27 -16.61
N THR A 222 -0.85 4.13 -15.74
CA THR A 222 -0.65 3.73 -14.33
C THR A 222 -0.52 2.22 -14.14
N SER A 223 -0.61 1.43 -15.22
CA SER A 223 -0.53 -0.02 -15.19
C SER A 223 0.82 -0.54 -15.70
N GLU A 224 1.18 -1.77 -15.33
CA GLU A 224 2.43 -2.40 -15.79
C GLU A 224 2.44 -2.71 -17.29
N ILE A 225 1.34 -2.46 -18.02
CA ILE A 225 1.23 -2.65 -19.47
C ILE A 225 1.33 -1.35 -20.28
N LYS A 226 1.84 -0.26 -19.71
CA LYS A 226 1.95 1.03 -20.39
C LYS A 226 2.49 0.93 -21.83
N THR A 227 3.61 0.22 -22.03
CA THR A 227 4.21 0.05 -23.36
C THR A 227 3.29 -0.69 -24.34
N LEU A 228 2.67 -1.80 -23.92
CA LEU A 228 1.71 -2.55 -24.73
C LEU A 228 0.45 -1.71 -25.03
N ALA A 229 0.00 -0.93 -24.05
CA ALA A 229 -1.14 -0.03 -24.19
C ALA A 229 -0.89 1.06 -25.24
N GLU A 230 0.28 1.70 -25.19
CA GLU A 230 0.70 2.74 -26.14
C GLU A 230 0.87 2.19 -27.56
N GLU A 231 1.47 1.00 -27.69
CA GLU A 231 1.79 0.41 -28.99
C GLU A 231 0.59 -0.29 -29.66
N GLU A 232 -0.32 -0.89 -28.88
CA GLU A 232 -1.37 -1.77 -29.40
C GLU A 232 -2.80 -1.24 -29.15
N ILE A 233 -3.12 -0.86 -27.91
CA ILE A 233 -4.51 -0.54 -27.49
C ILE A 233 -4.92 0.89 -27.91
N LEU A 234 -4.11 1.90 -27.60
CA LEU A 234 -4.42 3.30 -27.91
C LEU A 234 -4.59 3.56 -29.42
N PRO A 235 -3.78 2.98 -30.32
CA PRO A 235 -4.00 3.12 -31.77
C PRO A 235 -5.34 2.56 -32.24
N MET A 236 -5.85 1.48 -31.63
CA MET A 236 -7.18 0.95 -31.96
C MET A 236 -8.29 1.87 -31.50
N LEU A 237 -8.14 2.47 -30.31
CA LEU A 237 -9.10 3.44 -29.82
C LEU A 237 -9.18 4.65 -30.74
N ASN A 238 -8.03 5.15 -31.21
CA ASN A 238 -7.94 6.26 -32.17
C ASN A 238 -8.61 5.95 -33.51
N ARG A 239 -8.69 4.68 -33.89
CA ARG A 239 -9.39 4.22 -35.11
C ARG A 239 -10.88 3.94 -34.87
N GLY A 240 -11.38 4.09 -33.65
CA GLY A 240 -12.76 3.76 -33.29
C GLY A 240 -13.05 2.25 -33.32
N GLU A 241 -12.02 1.40 -33.22
CA GLU A 241 -12.17 -0.05 -33.26
C GLU A 241 -12.58 -0.64 -31.91
N ILE A 242 -12.42 0.11 -30.81
CA ILE A 242 -12.76 -0.32 -29.45
C ILE A 242 -14.21 0.00 -29.15
N ASP A 243 -15.03 -1.04 -29.05
CA ASP A 243 -16.43 -0.96 -28.64
C ASP A 243 -16.58 -0.90 -27.11
N ILE A 244 -17.81 -0.67 -26.62
CA ILE A 244 -18.22 -0.85 -25.23
C ILE A 244 -17.77 -2.22 -24.71
N ASN A 245 -17.90 -3.28 -25.52
CA ASN A 245 -17.41 -4.64 -25.24
C ASN A 245 -15.87 -4.75 -25.32
N PHE A 246 -15.18 -4.01 -24.44
CA PHE A 246 -13.73 -3.81 -24.45
C PHE A 246 -12.94 -5.14 -24.48
N VAL A 247 -13.25 -6.05 -23.57
CA VAL A 247 -12.57 -7.37 -23.45
C VAL A 247 -12.71 -8.20 -24.72
N ILE A 248 -13.94 -8.35 -25.20
CA ILE A 248 -14.25 -9.14 -26.39
C ILE A 248 -13.54 -8.55 -27.60
N THR A 249 -13.49 -7.22 -27.69
CA THR A 249 -12.79 -6.53 -28.77
C THR A 249 -11.30 -6.83 -28.76
N LEU A 250 -10.65 -6.80 -27.59
CA LEU A 250 -9.24 -7.17 -27.46
C LEU A 250 -8.99 -8.64 -27.80
N LEU A 251 -9.85 -9.55 -27.32
CA LEU A 251 -9.71 -10.99 -27.57
C LEU A 251 -9.92 -11.36 -29.04
N LYS A 252 -10.87 -10.72 -29.74
CA LYS A 252 -11.08 -10.88 -31.19
C LYS A 252 -9.85 -10.49 -32.02
N LYS A 253 -8.98 -9.65 -31.47
CA LYS A 253 -7.73 -9.19 -32.09
C LYS A 253 -6.51 -9.96 -31.59
N HIS A 254 -6.72 -11.01 -30.80
CA HIS A 254 -5.69 -11.87 -30.21
C HIS A 254 -4.74 -11.17 -29.21
N PHE A 255 -5.19 -10.10 -28.54
CA PHE A 255 -4.44 -9.45 -27.46
C PHE A 255 -4.52 -10.20 -26.13
N VAL A 256 -4.13 -11.47 -26.14
CA VAL A 256 -4.19 -12.37 -24.97
C VAL A 256 -3.33 -11.84 -23.82
N GLY A 257 -2.08 -11.44 -24.10
CA GLY A 257 -1.15 -10.90 -23.10
C GLY A 257 -1.67 -9.66 -22.39
N PRO A 258 -2.05 -8.59 -23.13
CA PRO A 258 -2.66 -7.41 -22.53
C PRO A 258 -3.91 -7.70 -21.70
N VAL A 259 -4.81 -8.58 -22.19
CA VAL A 259 -6.02 -8.96 -21.42
C VAL A 259 -5.64 -9.71 -20.15
N SER A 260 -4.67 -10.63 -20.18
CA SER A 260 -4.18 -11.30 -18.97
C SER A 260 -3.75 -10.27 -17.93
N SER A 261 -2.81 -9.39 -18.26
CA SER A 261 -2.28 -8.39 -17.34
C SER A 261 -3.33 -7.39 -16.83
N LEU A 262 -4.31 -7.03 -17.67
CA LEU A 262 -5.43 -6.17 -17.26
C LEU A 262 -6.31 -6.81 -16.18
N TYR A 263 -6.52 -8.12 -16.25
CA TYR A 263 -7.42 -8.87 -15.37
C TYR A 263 -6.72 -9.54 -14.19
N GLU A 264 -5.40 -9.70 -14.27
CA GLU A 264 -4.55 -10.00 -13.12
C GLU A 264 -4.74 -8.91 -12.04
N SER A 265 -4.89 -7.64 -12.44
CA SER A 265 -5.25 -6.55 -11.53
C SER A 265 -6.76 -6.24 -11.54
N TRP A 266 -7.50 -6.74 -10.54
CA TRP A 266 -8.93 -6.41 -10.37
C TRP A 266 -9.21 -4.91 -10.29
N TYR A 267 -8.21 -4.12 -9.86
CA TYR A 267 -8.29 -2.67 -9.87
C TYR A 267 -8.47 -2.11 -11.26
N VAL A 268 -7.61 -2.54 -12.20
CA VAL A 268 -7.50 -1.94 -13.52
C VAL A 268 -8.78 -2.28 -14.26
N ALA A 269 -9.21 -3.55 -14.24
CA ALA A 269 -10.50 -3.97 -14.76
C ALA A 269 -11.68 -3.20 -14.11
N GLY A 270 -11.61 -2.93 -12.80
CA GLY A 270 -12.59 -2.11 -12.08
C GLY A 270 -12.61 -0.65 -12.51
N LYS A 271 -11.45 -0.02 -12.67
CA LYS A 271 -11.28 1.37 -13.13
C LYS A 271 -11.70 1.55 -14.58
N LEU A 272 -11.38 0.58 -15.44
CA LEU A 272 -11.89 0.53 -16.81
C LEU A 272 -13.42 0.49 -16.82
N SER A 273 -14.03 -0.29 -15.94
CA SER A 273 -15.48 -0.30 -15.82
C SER A 273 -16.06 0.99 -15.24
N ASP A 274 -15.38 1.61 -14.28
CA ASP A 274 -15.74 2.96 -13.80
C ASP A 274 -15.59 4.02 -14.94
N ALA A 275 -14.69 3.78 -15.90
CA ALA A 275 -14.53 4.55 -17.14
C ALA A 275 -15.52 4.17 -18.27
N GLY A 276 -16.54 3.37 -17.96
CA GLY A 276 -17.61 3.02 -18.87
C GLY A 276 -17.23 1.97 -19.92
N PHE A 277 -16.14 1.22 -19.73
CA PHE A 277 -15.83 0.04 -20.53
C PHE A 277 -16.53 -1.19 -19.94
N GLU A 278 -17.10 -2.05 -20.80
CA GLU A 278 -17.62 -3.34 -20.35
C GLU A 278 -16.43 -4.27 -20.10
N THR A 279 -16.25 -4.64 -18.84
CA THR A 279 -15.17 -5.53 -18.40
C THR A 279 -15.71 -6.82 -17.77
N ASP A 280 -17.03 -7.05 -17.74
CA ASP A 280 -17.62 -8.31 -17.27
C ASP A 280 -17.47 -9.37 -18.36
N PRO A 281 -16.67 -10.44 -18.14
CA PRO A 281 -16.43 -11.48 -19.14
C PRO A 281 -17.71 -12.24 -19.53
N ARG A 282 -18.78 -12.12 -18.74
CA ARG A 282 -20.07 -12.78 -18.95
C ARG A 282 -20.95 -12.05 -19.96
N VAL A 283 -20.66 -10.79 -20.30
CA VAL A 283 -21.45 -10.05 -21.27
C VAL A 283 -21.28 -10.66 -22.65
N LEU A 284 -22.40 -10.79 -23.36
CA LEU A 284 -22.45 -11.41 -24.68
C LEU A 284 -22.32 -10.33 -25.76
N ASP A 285 -21.59 -10.64 -26.82
CA ASP A 285 -21.53 -9.78 -27.99
C ASP A 285 -22.79 -9.90 -28.86
N THR A 286 -22.80 -9.19 -30.00
CA THR A 286 -23.93 -9.20 -30.94
C THR A 286 -24.19 -10.56 -31.59
N ARG A 287 -23.23 -11.48 -31.56
CA ARG A 287 -23.39 -12.88 -32.00
C ARG A 287 -23.84 -13.80 -30.87
N GLY A 288 -23.94 -13.25 -29.66
CA GLY A 288 -24.31 -13.96 -28.45
C GLY A 288 -23.14 -14.66 -27.77
N PHE A 289 -21.88 -14.44 -28.12
CA PHE A 289 -20.73 -15.10 -27.48
C PHE A 289 -20.12 -14.24 -26.37
N SER A 290 -19.70 -14.87 -25.27
CA SER A 290 -19.04 -14.17 -24.17
C SER A 290 -17.51 -14.04 -24.38
N ALA A 291 -16.82 -13.34 -23.48
CA ALA A 291 -15.36 -13.28 -23.50
C ALA A 291 -14.71 -14.67 -23.29
N PHE A 292 -15.38 -15.59 -22.60
CA PHE A 292 -14.87 -16.96 -22.40
C PHE A 292 -14.72 -17.72 -23.71
N TYR A 293 -15.67 -17.58 -24.64
CA TYR A 293 -15.58 -18.19 -25.96
C TYR A 293 -14.33 -17.71 -26.71
N TYR A 294 -14.08 -16.40 -26.73
CA TYR A 294 -12.91 -15.83 -27.42
C TYR A 294 -11.59 -16.19 -26.72
N ALA A 295 -11.59 -16.28 -25.39
CA ALA A 295 -10.43 -16.75 -24.63
C ALA A 295 -10.13 -18.23 -24.91
N LEU A 296 -11.15 -19.09 -25.01
CA LEU A 296 -11.01 -20.52 -25.37
C LEU A 296 -10.50 -20.72 -26.80
N GLN A 297 -10.67 -19.74 -27.68
CA GLN A 297 -10.08 -19.77 -29.03
C GLN A 297 -8.55 -19.54 -28.99
N SER A 298 -8.03 -18.94 -27.91
CA SER A 298 -6.60 -18.71 -27.73
C SER A 298 -5.85 -19.97 -27.32
N ASN A 299 -4.51 -19.94 -27.35
CA ASN A 299 -3.67 -21.03 -26.86
C ASN A 299 -3.44 -20.96 -25.34
N ASP A 300 -3.98 -19.94 -24.67
CA ASP A 300 -3.72 -19.65 -23.27
C ASP A 300 -4.91 -20.09 -22.41
N SER A 301 -4.81 -21.28 -21.82
CA SER A 301 -5.82 -21.77 -20.88
C SER A 301 -5.87 -20.94 -19.60
N ASN A 302 -4.78 -20.30 -19.18
CA ASN A 302 -4.72 -19.53 -17.94
C ASN A 302 -5.58 -18.27 -18.04
N LEU A 303 -5.59 -17.62 -19.20
CA LEU A 303 -6.46 -16.47 -19.47
C LEU A 303 -7.94 -16.79 -19.15
N VAL A 304 -8.43 -17.98 -19.52
CA VAL A 304 -9.81 -18.40 -19.25
C VAL A 304 -10.09 -18.43 -17.73
N TYR A 305 -9.15 -18.93 -16.94
CA TYR A 305 -9.25 -18.97 -15.48
C TYR A 305 -9.13 -17.58 -14.85
N ILE A 306 -8.29 -16.69 -15.38
CA ILE A 306 -8.17 -15.29 -14.94
C ILE A 306 -9.51 -14.57 -15.10
N LEU A 307 -10.11 -14.66 -16.30
CA LEU A 307 -11.44 -14.10 -16.56
C LEU A 307 -12.52 -14.75 -15.68
N TYR A 308 -12.41 -16.06 -15.43
CA TYR A 308 -13.36 -16.77 -14.58
C TYR A 308 -13.31 -16.29 -13.14
N ARG A 309 -12.11 -16.18 -12.55
CA ARG A 309 -11.93 -15.70 -11.17
C ARG A 309 -12.50 -14.30 -10.99
N TYR A 310 -12.27 -13.43 -11.97
CA TYR A 310 -12.83 -12.09 -11.99
C TYR A 310 -14.37 -12.11 -11.97
N ALA A 311 -14.98 -12.90 -12.87
CA ALA A 311 -16.43 -13.02 -12.97
C ALA A 311 -17.09 -13.73 -11.77
N ALA A 312 -16.38 -14.67 -11.14
CA ALA A 312 -16.82 -15.40 -9.95
C ALA A 312 -16.94 -14.48 -8.73
N ASN A 313 -15.96 -13.59 -8.53
CA ASN A 313 -15.90 -12.62 -7.43
C ASN A 313 -16.74 -11.35 -7.69
N SER A 314 -17.86 -11.50 -8.41
CA SER A 314 -18.80 -10.42 -8.76
C SER A 314 -18.25 -9.29 -9.63
N CYS A 315 -17.09 -9.49 -10.27
CA CYS A 315 -16.34 -8.50 -11.08
C CYS A 315 -15.90 -7.23 -10.31
N TYR A 316 -16.83 -6.61 -9.57
CA TYR A 316 -16.72 -5.25 -9.04
C TYR A 316 -17.44 -5.01 -7.72
N GLU A 317 -18.39 -5.87 -7.38
CA GLU A 317 -19.31 -5.64 -6.27
C GLU A 317 -18.97 -6.58 -5.10
N SER A 318 -18.42 -5.98 -4.04
CA SER A 318 -18.34 -6.47 -2.65
C SER A 318 -16.95 -6.88 -2.14
N GLU A 319 -16.78 -6.76 -0.82
CA GLU A 319 -15.77 -7.47 -0.01
C GLU A 319 -15.94 -8.99 -0.13
N SER A 320 -17.10 -9.45 -0.63
CA SER A 320 -17.41 -10.86 -0.74
C SER A 320 -16.76 -11.45 -1.97
N THR A 321 -15.99 -12.49 -1.72
CA THR A 321 -15.31 -13.32 -2.71
C THR A 321 -15.76 -14.75 -2.50
N PHE A 322 -15.35 -15.69 -3.35
CA PHE A 322 -15.57 -17.11 -3.02
C PHE A 322 -14.85 -17.56 -1.73
N ARG A 323 -13.91 -16.75 -1.22
CA ARG A 323 -13.17 -16.97 0.03
C ARG A 323 -13.91 -16.44 1.25
N ASP A 324 -14.66 -15.35 1.08
CA ASP A 324 -15.66 -14.88 2.05
C ASP A 324 -17.06 -14.82 1.41
N PRO A 325 -17.69 -15.98 1.19
CA PRO A 325 -18.85 -16.06 0.32
C PRO A 325 -20.08 -15.43 0.96
N ASN A 326 -20.82 -14.67 0.15
CA ASN A 326 -22.17 -14.21 0.45
C ASN A 326 -23.17 -14.87 -0.54
N PRO A 327 -24.49 -14.62 -0.41
CA PRO A 327 -25.47 -15.16 -1.35
C PRO A 327 -25.32 -14.71 -2.81
N CYS A 328 -24.73 -13.54 -3.10
CA CYS A 328 -24.54 -13.06 -4.47
C CYS A 328 -23.47 -13.85 -5.22
N ILE A 329 -22.43 -14.35 -4.53
CA ILE A 329 -21.39 -15.21 -5.11
C ILE A 329 -21.99 -16.51 -5.67
N ILE A 330 -22.95 -17.12 -4.96
CA ILE A 330 -23.66 -18.31 -5.44
C ILE A 330 -24.44 -18.02 -6.74
N SER A 331 -25.05 -16.83 -6.83
CA SER A 331 -25.73 -16.39 -8.04
C SER A 331 -24.75 -16.22 -9.21
N ASN A 332 -23.52 -15.74 -8.96
CA ASN A 332 -22.51 -15.62 -10.01
C ASN A 332 -22.09 -16.98 -10.58
N PHE A 333 -21.89 -18.00 -9.74
CA PHE A 333 -21.55 -19.34 -10.22
C PHE A 333 -22.66 -19.96 -11.07
N SER A 334 -23.92 -19.69 -10.71
CA SER A 334 -25.08 -20.12 -11.50
C SER A 334 -25.09 -19.44 -12.87
N LYS A 335 -24.87 -18.12 -12.91
CA LYS A 335 -24.77 -17.34 -14.15
C LYS A 335 -23.57 -17.77 -15.00
N LEU A 336 -22.42 -18.05 -14.39
CA LEU A 336 -21.23 -18.53 -15.09
C LEU A 336 -21.49 -19.87 -15.77
N LYS A 337 -22.11 -20.82 -15.06
CA LYS A 337 -22.52 -22.10 -15.65
C LYS A 337 -23.44 -21.91 -16.85
N GLU A 338 -24.43 -21.02 -16.75
CA GLU A 338 -25.35 -20.70 -17.84
C GLU A 338 -24.61 -20.13 -19.06
N ILE A 339 -23.76 -19.12 -18.86
CA ILE A 339 -23.01 -18.46 -19.93
C ILE A 339 -22.06 -19.43 -20.64
N LEU A 340 -21.28 -20.19 -19.88
CA LEU A 340 -20.35 -21.19 -20.42
C LEU A 340 -21.12 -22.26 -21.23
N SER A 341 -22.24 -22.75 -20.70
CA SER A 341 -23.08 -23.73 -21.39
C SER A 341 -23.70 -23.16 -22.67
N GLY A 342 -24.10 -21.89 -22.63
CA GLY A 342 -24.63 -21.17 -23.79
C GLY A 342 -23.59 -21.01 -24.91
N ASP A 343 -22.35 -20.66 -24.57
CA ASP A 343 -21.25 -20.55 -25.53
C ASP A 343 -20.92 -21.89 -26.18
N CYS A 344 -20.85 -22.97 -25.39
CA CYS A 344 -20.61 -24.32 -25.89
C CYS A 344 -21.73 -24.79 -26.83
N ALA A 345 -23.00 -24.55 -26.49
CA ALA A 345 -24.12 -24.92 -27.32
C ALA A 345 -24.14 -24.13 -28.65
N ARG A 346 -23.87 -22.81 -28.60
CA ARG A 346 -23.86 -21.94 -29.79
C ARG A 346 -22.69 -22.23 -30.74
N SER A 347 -21.56 -22.67 -30.21
CA SER A 347 -20.37 -23.04 -31.00
C SER A 347 -20.42 -24.48 -31.53
N ASN A 348 -21.52 -25.21 -31.31
CA ASN A 348 -21.62 -26.64 -31.60
C ASN A 348 -20.45 -27.43 -30.97
N ASN A 349 -20.25 -27.28 -29.66
CA ASN A 349 -19.12 -27.86 -28.92
C ASN A 349 -17.74 -27.44 -29.45
N PHE A 350 -17.62 -26.16 -29.84
CA PHE A 350 -16.38 -25.53 -30.33
C PHE A 350 -15.80 -26.20 -31.58
N GLU A 351 -16.62 -26.90 -32.37
CA GLU A 351 -16.18 -27.54 -33.61
C GLU A 351 -15.60 -26.54 -34.61
N ASP A 352 -16.03 -25.28 -34.57
CA ASP A 352 -15.54 -24.19 -35.39
C ASP A 352 -14.08 -23.78 -35.08
N PHE A 353 -13.49 -24.28 -33.99
CA PHE A 353 -12.10 -24.01 -33.62
C PHE A 353 -11.09 -24.93 -34.33
N GLY A 354 -11.55 -25.89 -35.14
CA GLY A 354 -10.69 -26.80 -35.90
C GLY A 354 -9.82 -27.66 -34.99
N ASP A 355 -8.50 -27.66 -35.21
CA ASP A 355 -7.53 -28.48 -34.46
C ASP A 355 -7.53 -28.19 -32.95
N ARG A 356 -8.05 -27.04 -32.51
CA ARG A 356 -8.13 -26.65 -31.09
C ARG A 356 -9.43 -27.06 -30.42
N ALA A 357 -10.39 -27.63 -31.15
CA ALA A 357 -11.71 -27.95 -30.61
C ALA A 357 -11.61 -28.86 -29.37
N GLU A 358 -10.72 -29.87 -29.38
CA GLU A 358 -10.54 -30.74 -28.21
C GLU A 358 -9.95 -30.00 -27.01
N GLN A 359 -8.90 -29.18 -27.20
CA GLN A 359 -8.32 -28.39 -26.10
C GLN A 359 -9.35 -27.42 -25.49
N ALA A 360 -10.16 -26.77 -26.32
CA ALA A 360 -11.23 -25.89 -25.87
C ALA A 360 -12.32 -26.66 -25.10
N ARG A 361 -12.73 -27.84 -25.59
CA ARG A 361 -13.69 -28.70 -24.87
C ARG A 361 -13.17 -29.15 -23.52
N VAL A 362 -11.89 -29.54 -23.44
CA VAL A 362 -11.24 -29.95 -22.19
C VAL A 362 -11.23 -28.78 -21.20
N THR A 363 -10.73 -27.61 -21.63
CA THR A 363 -10.68 -26.41 -20.80
C THR A 363 -12.08 -25.99 -20.32
N TYR A 364 -13.09 -26.09 -21.18
CA TYR A 364 -14.49 -25.83 -20.82
C TYR A 364 -15.04 -26.83 -19.78
N GLN A 365 -14.82 -28.13 -19.97
CA GLN A 365 -15.25 -29.17 -19.02
C GLN A 365 -14.59 -28.98 -17.65
N ASP A 366 -13.30 -28.69 -17.67
CA ASP A 366 -12.49 -28.36 -16.50
C ASP A 366 -13.05 -27.16 -15.74
N LEU A 367 -13.41 -26.09 -16.47
CA LEU A 367 -13.97 -24.89 -15.87
C LEU A 367 -15.35 -25.14 -15.25
N LEU A 368 -16.20 -25.95 -15.89
CA LEU A 368 -17.49 -26.33 -15.33
C LEU A 368 -17.33 -27.16 -14.04
N ARG A 369 -16.39 -28.10 -14.04
CA ARG A 369 -16.07 -28.91 -12.86
C ARG A 369 -15.51 -28.05 -11.73
N PHE A 370 -14.64 -27.10 -12.04
CA PHE A 370 -14.11 -26.14 -11.08
C PHE A 370 -15.20 -25.22 -10.50
N ASN A 371 -16.13 -24.75 -11.34
CA ASN A 371 -17.30 -23.98 -10.90
C ASN A 371 -18.24 -24.77 -10.00
N GLU A 372 -18.40 -26.07 -10.24
CA GLU A 372 -19.15 -26.96 -9.36
C GLU A 372 -18.48 -27.12 -7.99
N PHE A 373 -17.16 -27.36 -7.96
CA PHE A 373 -16.38 -27.39 -6.72
C PHE A 373 -16.59 -26.11 -5.90
N LEU A 374 -16.38 -24.94 -6.52
CA LEU A 374 -16.54 -23.65 -5.85
C LEU A 374 -17.97 -23.42 -5.34
N SER A 375 -18.97 -23.83 -6.13
CA SER A 375 -20.38 -23.74 -5.74
C SER A 375 -20.67 -24.57 -4.49
N GLN A 376 -20.18 -25.82 -4.43
CA GLN A 376 -20.40 -26.71 -3.29
C GLN A 376 -19.75 -26.17 -2.02
N VAL A 377 -18.48 -25.75 -2.08
CA VAL A 377 -17.77 -25.20 -0.92
C VAL A 377 -18.43 -23.91 -0.44
N THR A 378 -18.73 -22.98 -1.34
CA THR A 378 -19.34 -21.67 -1.04
C THR A 378 -20.73 -21.83 -0.42
N CYS A 379 -21.55 -22.74 -0.95
CA CYS A 379 -22.86 -23.03 -0.36
C CYS A 379 -22.73 -23.61 1.04
N GLY A 380 -21.86 -24.61 1.22
CA GLY A 380 -21.66 -25.25 2.53
C GLY A 380 -21.09 -24.30 3.59
N ILE A 381 -20.13 -23.43 3.24
CA ILE A 381 -19.61 -22.39 4.15
C ILE A 381 -20.73 -21.46 4.61
N ASN A 382 -21.55 -20.98 3.66
CA ASN A 382 -22.70 -20.12 3.97
C ASN A 382 -23.71 -20.82 4.90
N GLU A 383 -23.98 -22.11 4.68
CA GLU A 383 -24.89 -22.89 5.52
C GLU A 383 -24.35 -23.09 6.95
N ILE A 384 -23.05 -23.33 7.10
CA ILE A 384 -22.41 -23.45 8.42
C ILE A 384 -22.44 -22.11 9.16
N ARG A 385 -22.10 -21.01 8.48
CA ARG A 385 -22.07 -19.65 9.06
C ARG A 385 -23.44 -19.16 9.51
N LYS A 386 -24.53 -19.53 8.82
CA LYS A 386 -25.91 -19.14 9.16
C LYS A 386 -26.44 -19.71 10.48
N ARG A 387 -25.82 -20.76 11.03
CA ARG A 387 -26.23 -21.35 12.32
C ARG A 387 -25.97 -20.33 13.43
N GLN A 388 -26.85 -20.19 14.43
CA GLN A 388 -26.61 -19.24 15.53
C GLN A 388 -25.42 -19.71 16.39
N GLU A 389 -24.65 -18.75 16.93
CA GLU A 389 -23.55 -18.99 17.88
C GLU A 389 -24.00 -18.68 19.32
N VAL A 390 -23.69 -19.60 20.23
CA VAL A 390 -23.80 -19.44 21.68
C VAL A 390 -22.49 -19.92 22.34
N GLY A 391 -21.39 -19.20 22.12
CA GLY A 391 -20.13 -19.39 22.85
C GLY A 391 -18.93 -19.82 21.98
N SER A 392 -17.73 -19.81 22.58
CA SER A 392 -16.46 -20.11 21.90
C SER A 392 -16.34 -21.55 21.38
N LEU A 393 -16.93 -22.52 22.09
CA LEU A 393 -16.92 -23.93 21.68
C LEU A 393 -17.70 -24.16 20.37
N GLU A 394 -18.84 -23.48 20.20
CA GLU A 394 -19.62 -23.59 18.96
C GLU A 394 -18.90 -22.93 17.78
N GLU A 395 -18.16 -21.84 18.03
CA GLU A 395 -17.32 -21.21 17.02
C GLU A 395 -16.19 -22.16 16.57
N ALA A 396 -15.52 -22.80 17.53
CA ALA A 396 -14.53 -23.85 17.26
C ALA A 396 -15.11 -24.98 16.40
N ALA A 397 -16.34 -25.42 16.72
CA ALA A 397 -17.05 -26.46 15.99
C ALA A 397 -17.40 -26.05 14.56
N LYS A 398 -17.83 -24.80 14.35
CA LYS A 398 -18.09 -24.25 13.01
C LYS A 398 -16.83 -24.20 12.18
N GLN A 399 -15.73 -23.66 12.71
CA GLN A 399 -14.46 -23.56 11.98
C GLN A 399 -13.92 -24.95 11.61
N LYS A 400 -14.02 -25.91 12.54
CA LYS A 400 -13.69 -27.32 12.27
C LYS A 400 -14.53 -27.88 11.10
N GLN A 401 -15.84 -27.60 11.08
CA GLN A 401 -16.72 -28.06 10.00
C GLN A 401 -16.42 -27.39 8.66
N ILE A 402 -16.06 -26.11 8.65
CA ILE A 402 -15.68 -25.39 7.42
C ILE A 402 -14.42 -26.01 6.82
N ILE A 403 -13.38 -26.25 7.62
CA ILE A 403 -12.15 -26.88 7.14
C ILE A 403 -12.42 -28.28 6.60
N LEU A 404 -13.18 -29.11 7.34
CA LEU A 404 -13.55 -30.44 6.85
C LEU A 404 -14.34 -30.37 5.54
N LEU A 405 -15.29 -29.44 5.41
CA LEU A 405 -16.04 -29.23 4.16
C LEU A 405 -15.10 -28.91 2.99
N ILE A 406 -14.17 -27.98 3.16
CA ILE A 406 -13.22 -27.57 2.11
C ILE A 406 -12.39 -28.79 1.68
N LEU A 407 -11.79 -29.50 2.63
CA LEU A 407 -10.89 -30.61 2.38
C LEU A 407 -11.61 -31.85 1.82
N ASP A 408 -12.83 -32.14 2.28
CA ASP A 408 -13.64 -33.24 1.76
C ASP A 408 -14.09 -32.99 0.33
N THR A 409 -14.49 -31.74 0.04
CA THR A 409 -14.84 -31.35 -1.33
C THR A 409 -13.59 -31.41 -2.22
N TYR A 410 -12.42 -31.00 -1.73
CA TYR A 410 -11.16 -31.18 -2.47
C TYR A 410 -10.89 -32.64 -2.83
N ILE A 411 -11.00 -33.56 -1.87
CA ILE A 411 -10.82 -35.00 -2.11
C ILE A 411 -11.81 -35.51 -3.17
N ALA A 412 -13.07 -35.07 -3.12
CA ALA A 412 -14.09 -35.47 -4.09
C ALA A 412 -13.82 -34.96 -5.52
N PHE A 413 -13.17 -33.80 -5.64
CA PHE A 413 -12.83 -33.15 -6.92
C PHE A 413 -11.37 -33.40 -7.37
N PHE A 414 -10.63 -34.21 -6.62
CA PHE A 414 -9.19 -34.42 -6.82
C PHE A 414 -8.84 -35.02 -8.20
N SER A 415 -9.64 -35.91 -8.76
CA SER A 415 -9.39 -36.47 -10.10
C SER A 415 -10.54 -36.18 -11.05
N VAL A 416 -10.24 -36.01 -12.34
CA VAL A 416 -11.23 -35.92 -13.42
C VAL A 416 -11.46 -37.33 -13.97
N GLY A 417 -12.61 -37.93 -13.63
CA GLY A 417 -12.96 -39.29 -14.03
C GLY A 417 -12.47 -40.38 -13.06
N GLN A 418 -12.83 -41.63 -13.38
CA GLN A 418 -12.26 -42.82 -12.74
C GLN A 418 -10.97 -43.19 -13.46
N LEU A 419 -9.92 -43.44 -12.69
CA LEU A 419 -8.59 -43.78 -13.19
C LEU A 419 -8.27 -45.19 -12.72
N ASP A 420 -8.23 -46.13 -13.65
CA ASP A 420 -8.05 -47.56 -13.35
C ASP A 420 -6.57 -47.96 -13.39
N SER A 421 -5.73 -47.14 -14.03
CA SER A 421 -4.28 -47.31 -14.05
C SER A 421 -3.53 -46.02 -13.70
N GLN A 422 -2.27 -46.17 -13.29
CA GLN A 422 -1.39 -45.03 -13.01
C GLN A 422 -0.87 -44.35 -14.29
N GLN A 423 -0.80 -45.05 -15.43
CA GLN A 423 -0.50 -44.43 -16.71
C GLN A 423 -1.61 -43.44 -17.10
N GLU A 424 -2.87 -43.85 -16.91
CA GLU A 424 -4.02 -42.95 -17.08
C GLU A 424 -3.95 -41.76 -16.13
N LEU A 425 -3.41 -41.91 -14.92
CA LEU A 425 -3.23 -40.79 -13.98
C LEU A 425 -2.27 -39.72 -14.54
N ILE A 426 -1.14 -40.12 -15.14
CA ILE A 426 -0.17 -39.18 -15.73
C ILE A 426 -0.78 -38.48 -16.95
N GLU A 427 -1.41 -39.23 -17.85
CA GLU A 427 -2.06 -38.68 -19.05
C GLU A 427 -3.22 -37.75 -18.68
N ASN A 428 -4.01 -38.13 -17.67
CA ASN A 428 -5.08 -37.30 -17.14
C ASN A 428 -4.55 -36.03 -16.49
N TYR A 429 -3.46 -36.11 -15.71
CA TYR A 429 -2.79 -34.94 -15.16
C TYR A 429 -2.31 -33.99 -16.25
N ALA A 430 -1.62 -34.50 -17.27
CA ALA A 430 -1.14 -33.69 -18.38
C ALA A 430 -2.29 -33.02 -19.15
N LYS A 431 -3.40 -33.74 -19.35
CA LYS A 431 -4.60 -33.25 -20.04
C LYS A 431 -5.34 -32.16 -19.25
N HIS A 432 -5.46 -32.32 -17.94
CA HIS A 432 -6.25 -31.46 -17.05
C HIS A 432 -5.38 -30.60 -16.11
N LYS A 433 -4.14 -30.34 -16.50
CA LYS A 433 -3.13 -29.72 -15.65
C LYS A 433 -3.58 -28.37 -15.10
N THR A 434 -4.06 -27.48 -15.97
CA THR A 434 -4.51 -26.14 -15.58
C THR A 434 -5.65 -26.20 -14.57
N TYR A 435 -6.57 -27.16 -14.69
CA TYR A 435 -7.61 -27.40 -13.69
C TYR A 435 -7.02 -27.78 -12.33
N TYR A 436 -6.07 -28.72 -12.31
CA TYR A 436 -5.43 -29.17 -11.08
C TYR A 436 -4.64 -28.06 -10.40
N ASP A 437 -3.85 -27.30 -11.15
CA ASP A 437 -3.09 -26.15 -10.63
C ASP A 437 -4.03 -25.11 -9.99
N ASN A 438 -5.17 -24.82 -10.62
CA ASN A 438 -6.19 -23.90 -10.10
C ASN A 438 -6.93 -24.46 -8.88
N LEU A 439 -7.26 -25.75 -8.88
CA LEU A 439 -7.94 -26.43 -7.78
C LEU A 439 -7.06 -26.45 -6.53
N ASP A 440 -5.82 -26.93 -6.66
CA ASP A 440 -4.88 -27.09 -5.55
C ASP A 440 -4.57 -25.72 -4.92
N LEU A 441 -4.35 -24.69 -5.74
CA LEU A 441 -4.26 -23.33 -5.23
C LEU A 441 -5.52 -22.93 -4.47
N THR A 442 -6.68 -23.04 -5.10
CA THR A 442 -7.93 -22.51 -4.55
C THR A 442 -8.27 -23.16 -3.21
N VAL A 443 -7.96 -24.45 -3.08
CA VAL A 443 -8.09 -25.18 -1.82
C VAL A 443 -7.05 -24.71 -0.81
N ALA A 444 -5.79 -24.50 -1.20
CA ALA A 444 -4.80 -23.90 -0.32
C ALA A 444 -5.28 -22.55 0.22
N LEU A 445 -5.83 -21.69 -0.64
CA LEU A 445 -6.42 -20.41 -0.26
C LEU A 445 -7.51 -20.58 0.80
N LEU A 446 -8.56 -21.33 0.46
CA LEU A 446 -9.69 -21.58 1.36
C LEU A 446 -9.25 -22.25 2.68
N PHE A 447 -8.29 -23.17 2.62
CA PHE A 447 -7.75 -23.85 3.80
C PHE A 447 -7.06 -22.87 4.72
N PHE A 448 -6.09 -22.12 4.20
CA PHE A 448 -5.33 -21.18 5.01
C PHE A 448 -6.28 -20.10 5.61
N ASP A 449 -7.35 -19.69 4.90
CA ASP A 449 -8.31 -18.66 5.35
C ASP A 449 -9.02 -19.06 6.63
N ASN A 450 -9.15 -20.37 6.83
CA ASN A 450 -9.90 -20.93 7.93
C ASN A 450 -8.99 -21.63 8.95
N ILE A 451 -7.79 -22.08 8.58
CA ILE A 451 -6.88 -22.81 9.47
C ILE A 451 -6.41 -21.96 10.63
N PHE A 452 -6.18 -20.67 10.37
CA PHE A 452 -5.79 -19.76 11.41
C PHE A 452 -6.89 -19.64 12.48
N LEU A 453 -8.14 -19.42 12.04
CA LEU A 453 -9.28 -19.31 12.94
C LEU A 453 -9.42 -20.59 13.78
N LEU A 454 -9.18 -21.76 13.17
CA LEU A 454 -9.14 -23.02 13.90
C LEU A 454 -8.03 -23.06 14.95
N LYS A 455 -6.78 -22.71 14.60
CA LYS A 455 -5.64 -22.64 15.54
C LYS A 455 -5.92 -21.70 16.71
N SER A 456 -6.62 -20.60 16.46
CA SER A 456 -6.94 -19.61 17.49
C SER A 456 -7.94 -20.10 18.54
N VAL A 457 -8.66 -21.19 18.25
CA VAL A 457 -9.71 -21.72 19.13
C VAL A 457 -9.48 -23.18 19.52
N LEU A 458 -8.58 -23.93 18.86
CA LEU A 458 -8.35 -25.35 19.15
C LEU A 458 -6.86 -25.72 19.18
N LYS A 459 -6.40 -26.19 20.33
CA LYS A 459 -5.09 -26.81 20.50
C LYS A 459 -5.11 -28.26 20.01
N PHE A 460 -4.10 -28.68 19.25
CA PHE A 460 -3.92 -30.09 18.92
C PHE A 460 -2.73 -30.70 19.70
N PRO A 461 -2.81 -31.98 20.12
CA PRO A 461 -1.80 -32.59 20.98
C PRO A 461 -0.56 -33.07 20.20
N GLY A 462 -0.62 -33.09 18.86
CA GLY A 462 0.54 -33.38 18.02
C GLY A 462 1.17 -32.07 17.58
N GLU A 463 2.38 -31.79 18.08
CA GLU A 463 3.07 -30.50 17.97
C GLU A 463 3.29 -30.00 16.53
N HIS A 464 3.03 -30.80 15.49
CA HIS A 464 3.33 -30.44 14.10
C HIS A 464 2.20 -30.68 13.08
N LEU A 465 1.01 -31.11 13.51
CA LEU A 465 -0.05 -31.54 12.58
C LEU A 465 -0.46 -30.42 11.61
N TYR A 466 -0.62 -29.20 12.14
CA TYR A 466 -0.94 -28.05 11.32
C TYR A 466 0.22 -27.68 10.40
N SER A 467 1.41 -27.57 10.98
CA SER A 467 2.65 -27.21 10.28
C SER A 467 2.93 -28.15 9.11
N GLU A 468 2.62 -29.45 9.24
CA GLU A 468 2.78 -30.47 8.19
C GLU A 468 1.81 -30.29 7.03
N LEU A 469 0.52 -30.03 7.31
CA LEU A 469 -0.45 -29.80 6.23
C LEU A 469 -0.20 -28.45 5.52
N GLU A 470 0.09 -27.40 6.29
CA GLU A 470 0.46 -26.08 5.75
C GLU A 470 1.70 -26.17 4.86
N SER A 471 2.70 -26.92 5.32
CA SER A 471 3.89 -27.30 4.57
C SER A 471 3.58 -27.99 3.25
N SER A 472 2.69 -28.98 3.25
CA SER A 472 2.29 -29.72 2.05
C SER A 472 1.58 -28.82 1.03
N PHE A 473 0.68 -27.94 1.48
CA PHE A 473 0.02 -26.97 0.60
C PHE A 473 1.01 -25.98 0.00
N LEU A 474 1.89 -25.41 0.84
CA LEU A 474 2.89 -24.46 0.36
C LEU A 474 3.83 -25.11 -0.64
N LEU A 475 4.30 -26.33 -0.35
CA LEU A 475 5.19 -27.05 -1.24
C LEU A 475 4.51 -27.39 -2.57
N SER A 476 3.25 -27.81 -2.56
CA SER A 476 2.48 -28.04 -3.80
C SER A 476 2.38 -26.76 -4.63
N ALA A 477 2.04 -25.62 -4.00
CA ALA A 477 1.96 -24.33 -4.69
C ALA A 477 3.30 -23.87 -5.28
N VAL A 478 4.39 -24.00 -4.50
CA VAL A 478 5.75 -23.63 -4.95
C VAL A 478 6.24 -24.57 -6.04
N THR A 479 6.02 -25.88 -5.91
CA THR A 479 6.38 -26.87 -6.93
C THR A 479 5.69 -26.54 -8.25
N ASN A 480 4.38 -26.24 -8.18
CA ASN A 480 3.63 -25.82 -9.35
C ASN A 480 4.25 -24.56 -9.95
N LYS A 481 4.47 -23.50 -9.16
CA LYS A 481 5.02 -22.24 -9.66
C LYS A 481 6.36 -22.42 -10.41
N TYR A 482 7.33 -23.08 -9.82
CA TYR A 482 8.69 -23.14 -10.37
C TYR A 482 8.87 -24.20 -11.46
N LEU A 483 8.06 -25.26 -11.47
CA LEU A 483 8.22 -26.39 -12.40
C LEU A 483 7.12 -26.47 -13.46
N THR A 484 6.03 -25.69 -13.34
CA THR A 484 4.99 -25.64 -14.37
C THR A 484 5.27 -24.56 -15.42
N ALA A 485 4.61 -24.72 -16.57
CA ALA A 485 4.92 -24.06 -17.83
C ALA A 485 4.36 -22.63 -17.92
N ASP A 486 4.50 -21.82 -16.86
CA ASP A 486 4.45 -20.38 -17.07
C ASP A 486 5.56 -20.03 -18.07
N ALA A 487 5.20 -19.36 -19.17
CA ALA A 487 6.13 -18.98 -20.23
C ALA A 487 7.34 -18.22 -19.66
N LYS A 488 7.14 -17.44 -18.59
CA LYS A 488 8.21 -16.74 -17.89
C LYS A 488 9.18 -17.72 -17.20
N ASN A 489 8.68 -18.71 -16.46
CA ASN A 489 9.53 -19.69 -15.78
C ASN A 489 10.19 -20.67 -16.75
N ARG A 490 9.51 -21.03 -17.83
CA ARG A 490 10.08 -21.81 -18.94
C ARG A 490 11.27 -21.07 -19.56
N LYS A 491 11.12 -19.80 -19.94
CA LYS A 491 12.22 -19.01 -20.48
C LYS A 491 13.39 -18.95 -19.51
N ASN A 492 13.12 -18.78 -18.22
CA ASN A 492 14.18 -18.79 -17.22
C ASN A 492 14.91 -20.15 -17.10
N LEU A 493 14.19 -21.27 -17.20
CA LEU A 493 14.81 -22.60 -17.24
C LEU A 493 15.60 -22.81 -18.55
N GLU A 494 15.11 -22.31 -19.67
CA GLU A 494 15.82 -22.31 -20.97
C GLU A 494 17.07 -21.41 -20.93
N ASP A 495 17.01 -20.24 -20.31
CA ASP A 495 18.14 -19.33 -20.06
C ASP A 495 19.18 -19.99 -19.13
N LEU A 496 18.73 -20.94 -18.31
CA LEU A 496 19.63 -21.80 -17.55
C LEU A 496 20.26 -22.94 -18.41
N GLY A 497 19.96 -23.00 -19.70
CA GLY A 497 20.56 -23.91 -20.69
C GLY A 497 19.82 -25.23 -20.87
N PHE A 498 18.54 -25.31 -20.47
CA PHE A 498 17.81 -26.57 -20.43
C PHE A 498 16.73 -26.66 -21.52
N GLU A 499 16.80 -27.70 -22.37
CA GLU A 499 15.75 -28.06 -23.32
C GLU A 499 14.61 -28.77 -22.56
N LEU A 500 13.46 -28.09 -22.44
CA LEU A 500 12.31 -28.59 -21.69
C LEU A 500 11.45 -29.52 -22.55
N ASP A 501 11.77 -30.81 -22.57
CA ASP A 501 10.76 -31.83 -22.88
C ASP A 501 9.70 -31.82 -21.78
N SER A 502 8.59 -31.14 -22.06
CA SER A 502 7.56 -30.70 -21.09
C SER A 502 6.93 -31.79 -20.21
N ILE A 503 7.08 -33.06 -20.57
CA ILE A 503 6.47 -34.19 -19.88
C ILE A 503 7.26 -34.55 -18.61
N ASN A 504 8.60 -34.48 -18.63
CA ASN A 504 9.42 -35.05 -17.57
C ASN A 504 9.37 -34.25 -16.26
N LEU A 505 9.24 -32.92 -16.31
CA LEU A 505 9.11 -32.09 -15.10
C LEU A 505 7.69 -32.04 -14.56
N SER A 506 6.67 -32.37 -15.37
CA SER A 506 5.27 -32.35 -14.94
C SER A 506 4.93 -33.45 -13.93
N ILE A 507 5.77 -34.49 -13.85
CA ILE A 507 5.64 -35.59 -12.88
C ILE A 507 5.84 -35.11 -11.43
N ILE A 508 6.72 -34.11 -11.19
CA ILE A 508 7.02 -33.64 -9.83
C ILE A 508 5.78 -32.96 -9.22
N PRO A 509 5.16 -31.96 -9.87
CA PRO A 509 3.85 -31.42 -9.49
C PRO A 509 2.81 -32.50 -9.17
N LEU A 510 2.65 -33.51 -10.04
CA LEU A 510 1.69 -34.60 -9.81
C LEU A 510 2.00 -35.39 -8.53
N LEU A 511 3.26 -35.71 -8.28
CA LEU A 511 3.65 -36.47 -7.09
C LEU A 511 3.47 -35.66 -5.80
N GLU A 512 3.84 -34.38 -5.79
CA GLU A 512 3.58 -33.52 -4.63
C GLU A 512 2.09 -33.33 -4.40
N ARG A 513 1.27 -33.32 -5.47
CA ARG A 513 -0.18 -33.30 -5.37
C ARG A 513 -0.75 -34.59 -4.77
N LEU A 514 -0.19 -35.75 -5.09
CA LEU A 514 -0.58 -37.02 -4.44
C LEU A 514 -0.18 -37.02 -2.95
N ASN A 515 1.02 -36.56 -2.61
CA ASN A 515 1.47 -36.40 -1.23
C ASN A 515 0.55 -35.42 -0.44
N LEU A 516 0.13 -34.33 -1.08
CA LEU A 516 -0.82 -33.38 -0.50
C LEU A 516 -2.15 -34.06 -0.20
N ARG A 517 -2.69 -34.88 -1.11
CA ARG A 517 -3.92 -35.64 -0.88
C ARG A 517 -3.82 -36.59 0.31
N GLU A 518 -2.70 -37.30 0.45
CA GLU A 518 -2.44 -38.16 1.62
C GLU A 518 -2.46 -37.33 2.90
N SER A 519 -1.70 -36.23 2.94
CA SER A 519 -1.63 -35.30 4.07
C SER A 519 -3.02 -34.76 4.45
N VAL A 520 -3.81 -34.35 3.46
CA VAL A 520 -5.18 -33.86 3.65
C VAL A 520 -6.09 -34.95 4.23
N THR A 521 -5.97 -36.18 3.72
CA THR A 521 -6.78 -37.32 4.16
C THR A 521 -6.48 -37.67 5.61
N ASP A 522 -5.19 -37.74 5.97
CA ASP A 522 -4.74 -38.03 7.33
C ASP A 522 -5.17 -36.93 8.29
N PHE A 523 -4.98 -35.67 7.91
CA PHE A 523 -5.45 -34.52 8.68
C PHE A 523 -6.96 -34.56 8.93
N CYS A 524 -7.76 -34.85 7.91
CA CYS A 524 -9.22 -34.98 8.05
C CYS A 524 -9.59 -36.13 9.00
N ASN A 525 -8.93 -37.28 8.90
CA ASN A 525 -9.16 -38.42 9.79
C ASN A 525 -8.85 -38.07 11.24
N ILE A 526 -7.72 -37.40 11.49
CA ILE A 526 -7.31 -36.96 12.82
C ILE A 526 -8.32 -35.94 13.37
N ILE A 527 -8.65 -34.91 12.60
CA ILE A 527 -9.62 -33.88 13.02
C ILE A 527 -10.98 -34.49 13.36
N ARG A 528 -11.48 -35.44 12.56
CA ARG A 528 -12.76 -36.12 12.84
C ARG A 528 -12.71 -36.96 14.11
N SER A 529 -11.61 -37.68 14.34
CA SER A 529 -11.45 -38.56 15.50
C SER A 529 -11.43 -37.80 16.84
N LYS A 530 -10.99 -36.54 16.81
CA LYS A 530 -10.85 -35.71 18.01
C LYS A 530 -12.19 -35.14 18.48
N ARG A 531 -12.61 -35.51 19.70
CA ARG A 531 -13.73 -34.87 20.40
C ARG A 531 -13.30 -33.50 20.93
N GLN A 532 -14.10 -32.48 20.69
CA GLN A 532 -13.84 -31.14 21.22
C GLN A 532 -14.14 -31.12 22.73
N ALA A 533 -13.18 -30.68 23.52
CA ALA A 533 -13.34 -30.42 24.94
C ALA A 533 -13.02 -28.94 25.22
N GLU A 534 -13.68 -28.33 26.20
CA GLU A 534 -13.47 -26.91 26.56
C GLU A 534 -12.00 -26.62 26.94
N GLU A 535 -11.30 -27.60 27.52
CA GLU A 535 -9.89 -27.52 27.91
C GLU A 535 -8.92 -27.40 26.72
N GLU A 536 -9.39 -27.63 25.50
CA GLU A 536 -8.60 -27.50 24.27
C GLU A 536 -8.74 -26.11 23.62
N ILE A 537 -9.57 -25.22 24.19
CA ILE A 537 -9.73 -23.86 23.70
C ILE A 537 -8.57 -22.99 24.18
N VAL A 538 -7.92 -22.31 23.24
CA VAL A 538 -6.76 -21.47 23.53
C VAL A 538 -7.17 -20.01 23.61
N ASP A 539 -6.63 -19.27 24.57
CA ASP A 539 -6.82 -17.81 24.65
C ASP A 539 -5.99 -17.06 23.59
N CYS A 540 -4.89 -17.65 23.11
CA CYS A 540 -4.00 -17.11 22.08
C CYS A 540 -3.12 -18.19 21.45
N ILE A 541 -2.76 -18.04 20.17
CA ILE A 541 -1.89 -19.00 19.48
C ILE A 541 -0.46 -18.95 20.05
N PRO A 542 0.14 -20.12 20.34
CA PRO A 542 1.54 -20.19 20.77
C PRO A 542 2.48 -19.58 19.71
N PRO A 543 3.43 -18.70 20.08
CA PRO A 543 4.40 -18.13 19.14
C PRO A 543 5.23 -19.16 18.38
N GLU A 544 5.50 -20.32 19.00
CA GLU A 544 6.28 -21.41 18.38
C GLU A 544 5.59 -21.99 17.13
N GLU A 545 4.26 -22.16 17.16
CA GLU A 545 3.47 -22.73 16.05
C GLU A 545 3.45 -21.83 14.79
N ILE A 546 3.62 -20.51 14.96
CA ILE A 546 3.68 -19.56 13.83
C ILE A 546 5.02 -19.68 13.11
N THR A 547 6.10 -19.96 13.86
CA THR A 547 7.46 -20.03 13.30
C THR A 547 7.81 -21.39 12.69
N GLU A 548 7.04 -22.43 12.98
CA GLU A 548 7.47 -23.80 12.72
C GLU A 548 7.28 -24.27 11.27
N MET A 549 6.27 -23.74 10.54
CA MET A 549 5.89 -24.19 9.20
C MET A 549 7.06 -24.30 8.20
N LEU A 550 8.00 -23.34 8.20
CA LEU A 550 9.14 -23.34 7.26
C LEU A 550 10.44 -23.90 7.84
N SER A 551 10.46 -24.33 9.11
CA SER A 551 11.66 -24.88 9.75
C SER A 551 12.18 -26.10 9.00
N SER A 552 11.26 -26.90 8.47
CA SER A 552 11.53 -28.12 7.71
C SER A 552 12.03 -27.86 6.29
N PHE A 553 11.88 -26.62 5.77
CA PHE A 553 12.24 -26.24 4.41
C PHE A 553 13.07 -24.95 4.37
N PRO A 554 14.36 -25.02 4.74
CA PRO A 554 15.24 -23.85 4.72
C PRO A 554 15.30 -23.17 3.35
N GLN A 555 15.17 -23.91 2.25
CA GLN A 555 15.13 -23.34 0.89
C GLN A 555 13.88 -22.49 0.64
N LEU A 556 12.71 -22.88 1.15
CA LEU A 556 11.51 -22.05 1.04
C LEU A 556 11.66 -20.80 1.88
N LYS A 557 12.17 -20.95 3.10
CA LYS A 557 12.48 -19.85 4.01
C LYS A 557 13.48 -18.83 3.43
N ASP A 558 14.48 -19.30 2.70
CA ASP A 558 15.48 -18.44 2.06
C ASP A 558 14.95 -17.77 0.78
N GLU A 559 14.16 -18.47 -0.03
CA GLU A 559 13.42 -17.87 -1.15
C GLU A 559 12.52 -16.75 -0.65
N VAL A 560 11.90 -17.01 0.50
CA VAL A 560 11.01 -16.07 1.13
C VAL A 560 11.73 -14.77 1.46
N LEU A 561 12.87 -14.88 2.13
CA LEU A 561 13.71 -13.72 2.45
C LEU A 561 14.13 -12.94 1.19
N ILE A 562 14.55 -13.64 0.13
CA ILE A 562 15.00 -12.99 -1.11
C ILE A 562 13.90 -12.17 -1.75
N PHE A 563 12.69 -12.70 -1.80
CA PHE A 563 11.62 -11.99 -2.45
C PHE A 563 11.23 -10.74 -1.68
N ARG A 564 11.14 -10.81 -0.34
CA ARG A 564 10.94 -9.61 0.52
C ARG A 564 12.03 -8.59 0.25
N LEU A 565 13.28 -9.01 0.18
CA LEU A 565 14.39 -8.10 -0.11
C LEU A 565 14.27 -7.47 -1.51
N ASN A 566 14.01 -8.28 -2.54
CA ASN A 566 13.82 -7.82 -3.91
C ASN A 566 12.62 -6.86 -4.03
N HIS A 567 11.58 -7.02 -3.21
CA HIS A 567 10.44 -6.10 -3.10
C HIS A 567 10.86 -4.67 -2.93
N TYR A 568 11.55 -4.42 -1.83
CA TYR A 568 11.88 -3.06 -1.44
C TYR A 568 12.97 -2.48 -2.34
N LEU A 569 13.86 -3.33 -2.88
CA LEU A 569 14.82 -2.92 -3.90
C LEU A 569 14.13 -2.48 -5.20
N LEU A 570 13.10 -3.19 -5.66
CA LEU A 570 12.31 -2.79 -6.83
C LEU A 570 11.42 -1.57 -6.56
N ALA A 571 10.85 -1.46 -5.36
CA ALA A 571 10.06 -0.30 -4.95
C ALA A 571 10.89 1.00 -5.01
N VAL A 572 12.15 0.96 -4.58
CA VAL A 572 13.09 2.10 -4.69
C VAL A 572 13.30 2.51 -6.14
N ASN A 573 13.39 1.57 -7.07
CA ASN A 573 13.58 1.88 -8.49
C ASN A 573 12.31 2.46 -9.14
N LYS A 574 11.13 1.91 -8.81
CA LYS A 574 9.85 2.42 -9.36
C LYS A 574 9.59 3.88 -8.97
N THR A 575 10.11 4.36 -7.84
CA THR A 575 9.93 5.76 -7.41
C THR A 575 10.68 6.78 -8.28
N SER A 576 11.73 6.40 -9.03
CA SER A 576 12.44 7.37 -9.90
C SER A 576 11.70 7.67 -11.20
N GLU A 577 10.92 6.72 -11.70
CA GLU A 577 10.19 6.86 -12.97
C GLU A 577 9.01 7.83 -12.87
N ALA A 578 8.51 8.09 -11.67
CA ALA A 578 7.38 8.98 -11.42
C ALA A 578 7.75 10.48 -11.40
N LYS A 579 9.03 10.82 -11.17
CA LYS A 579 9.49 12.21 -10.99
C LYS A 579 9.31 13.10 -12.22
N ASP A 580 9.21 12.52 -13.41
CA ASP A 580 8.94 13.26 -14.64
C ASP A 580 7.51 13.87 -14.68
N SER A 581 6.63 13.50 -13.74
CA SER A 581 5.25 14.00 -13.67
C SER A 581 5.05 15.32 -12.89
N GLY A 582 6.09 15.84 -12.21
CA GLY A 582 6.08 17.15 -11.56
C GLY A 582 5.23 17.30 -10.29
N SER A 583 4.85 16.19 -9.63
CA SER A 583 4.04 16.25 -8.41
C SER A 583 4.89 16.42 -7.13
N VAL A 584 4.63 17.49 -6.36
CA VAL A 584 5.41 17.86 -5.14
C VAL A 584 5.19 16.86 -3.97
N SER A 585 4.11 16.07 -4.00
CA SER A 585 3.84 15.07 -2.94
C SER A 585 4.69 13.80 -3.04
N GLU A 586 5.31 13.53 -4.19
CA GLU A 586 6.06 12.29 -4.42
C GLU A 586 7.44 12.25 -3.73
N ASP A 587 8.04 13.41 -3.44
CA ASP A 587 9.39 13.49 -2.89
C ASP A 587 9.54 12.89 -1.48
N MET A 588 8.52 13.04 -0.62
CA MET A 588 8.56 12.44 0.73
C MET A 588 8.29 10.93 0.71
N LYS A 589 7.41 10.46 -0.18
CA LYS A 589 7.10 9.03 -0.34
C LYS A 589 8.37 8.26 -0.70
N GLU A 590 9.14 8.76 -1.67
CA GLU A 590 10.44 8.20 -2.05
C GLU A 590 11.39 8.00 -0.86
N LYS A 591 11.51 9.01 0.00
CA LYS A 591 12.42 8.96 1.17
C LYS A 591 12.04 7.85 2.13
N PHE A 592 10.75 7.65 2.40
CA PHE A 592 10.28 6.56 3.26
C PHE A 592 10.50 5.19 2.62
N VAL A 593 10.30 5.05 1.31
CA VAL A 593 10.63 3.80 0.57
C VAL A 593 12.10 3.46 0.71
N ILE A 594 13.00 4.44 0.53
CA ILE A 594 14.45 4.27 0.68
C ILE A 594 14.81 3.83 2.10
N GLN A 595 14.27 4.50 3.12
CA GLN A 595 14.54 4.13 4.52
C GLN A 595 14.06 2.71 4.83
N ARG A 596 12.86 2.34 4.38
CA ARG A 596 12.33 0.98 4.57
C ARG A 596 13.21 -0.07 3.87
N ALA A 597 13.66 0.21 2.65
CA ALA A 597 14.60 -0.66 1.94
C ALA A 597 15.91 -0.85 2.71
N LEU A 598 16.50 0.23 3.27
CA LEU A 598 17.70 0.13 4.11
C LEU A 598 17.46 -0.72 5.37
N GLN A 599 16.29 -0.57 5.99
CA GLN A 599 15.91 -1.39 7.14
C GLN A 599 15.84 -2.88 6.75
N VAL A 600 15.15 -3.22 5.65
CA VAL A 600 14.99 -4.61 5.18
C VAL A 600 16.31 -5.22 4.71
N ILE A 601 17.17 -4.46 4.03
CA ILE A 601 18.54 -4.89 3.68
C ILE A 601 19.29 -5.27 4.96
N GLY A 602 19.28 -4.38 5.96
CA GLY A 602 19.96 -4.63 7.22
C GLY A 602 19.40 -5.83 7.98
N GLU A 603 18.08 -6.02 7.99
CA GLU A 603 17.42 -7.20 8.59
C GLU A 603 17.87 -8.50 7.91
N SER A 604 17.95 -8.49 6.58
CA SER A 604 18.32 -9.65 5.76
C SER A 604 19.77 -10.11 6.01
N ILE A 605 20.66 -9.19 6.38
CA ILE A 605 22.08 -9.46 6.67
C ILE A 605 22.41 -9.51 8.17
N ASN A 606 21.44 -9.28 9.05
CA ASN A 606 21.66 -9.21 10.50
C ASN A 606 21.62 -10.59 11.17
N VAL A 607 22.66 -11.40 10.94
CA VAL A 607 22.87 -12.66 11.68
C VAL A 607 24.33 -12.78 12.09
N GLU A 608 24.56 -13.13 13.35
CA GLU A 608 25.90 -13.35 13.92
C GLU A 608 26.37 -14.81 13.74
N GLU A 609 25.43 -15.77 13.63
CA GLU A 609 25.68 -17.22 13.56
C GLU A 609 24.85 -17.92 12.45
N ALA A 610 24.77 -17.35 11.25
CA ALA A 610 24.05 -17.98 10.15
C ALA A 610 24.79 -19.25 9.69
N ASP A 611 24.04 -20.33 9.41
CA ASP A 611 24.59 -21.50 8.73
C ASP A 611 25.36 -21.04 7.47
N PRO A 612 26.63 -21.44 7.26
CA PRO A 612 27.39 -21.13 6.05
C PRO A 612 26.69 -21.51 4.74
N SER A 613 25.68 -22.39 4.80
CA SER A 613 24.84 -22.78 3.66
C SER A 613 23.63 -21.87 3.42
N SER A 614 23.27 -21.02 4.39
CA SER A 614 22.10 -20.13 4.30
C SER A 614 22.31 -18.96 3.35
N ILE A 615 21.22 -18.49 2.76
CA ILE A 615 21.26 -17.34 1.85
C ILE A 615 21.78 -16.06 2.51
N ARG A 616 21.51 -15.88 3.80
CA ARG A 616 21.97 -14.72 4.56
C ARG A 616 23.49 -14.65 4.64
N HIS A 617 24.15 -15.79 4.75
CA HIS A 617 25.60 -15.86 4.69
C HIS A 617 26.11 -15.44 3.32
N LEU A 618 25.46 -15.88 2.24
CA LEU A 618 25.81 -15.46 0.88
C LEU A 618 25.61 -13.95 0.66
N LEU A 619 24.49 -13.38 1.15
CA LEU A 619 24.27 -11.93 1.12
C LEU A 619 25.37 -11.17 1.87
N CYS A 620 25.81 -11.67 3.04
CA CYS A 620 26.90 -11.07 3.80
C CYS A 620 28.24 -11.14 3.06
N LYS A 621 28.52 -12.24 2.35
CA LYS A 621 29.74 -12.42 1.55
C LYS A 621 29.82 -11.49 0.33
N CYS A 622 28.68 -11.11 -0.24
CA CYS A 622 28.63 -10.19 -1.38
C CYS A 622 29.01 -8.74 -1.02
N LEU A 623 29.07 -8.39 0.27
CA LEU A 623 29.30 -7.03 0.71
C LEU A 623 30.63 -6.90 1.46
N PRO A 624 31.38 -5.79 1.27
CA PRO A 624 32.56 -5.50 2.09
C PRO A 624 32.22 -5.43 3.59
N LYS A 625 33.14 -5.87 4.45
CA LYS A 625 32.95 -5.85 5.93
C LYS A 625 32.53 -4.47 6.46
N ASN A 626 33.10 -3.40 5.90
CA ASN A 626 32.75 -2.02 6.29
C ASN A 626 31.30 -1.68 5.88
N THR A 627 30.90 -2.02 4.65
CA THR A 627 29.53 -1.84 4.14
C THR A 627 28.52 -2.62 4.99
N LEU A 628 28.83 -3.87 5.34
CA LEU A 628 28.02 -4.70 6.23
C LEU A 628 27.83 -4.02 7.60
N ALA A 629 28.91 -3.53 8.19
CA ALA A 629 28.87 -2.84 9.49
C ALA A 629 28.03 -1.56 9.44
N ILE A 630 28.12 -0.80 8.35
CA ILE A 630 27.31 0.41 8.12
C ILE A 630 25.83 0.03 8.03
N LEU A 631 25.46 -0.90 7.14
CA LEU A 631 24.07 -1.32 6.94
C LEU A 631 23.44 -1.88 8.22
N LYS A 632 24.17 -2.70 8.98
CA LYS A 632 23.70 -3.21 10.29
C LYS A 632 23.45 -2.07 11.29
N LYS A 633 24.36 -1.09 11.35
CA LYS A 633 24.19 0.10 12.20
C LYS A 633 23.00 0.95 11.76
N THR A 634 22.87 1.24 10.47
CA THR A 634 21.75 1.99 9.89
C THR A 634 20.42 1.33 10.22
N ARG A 635 20.30 0.00 10.02
CA ARG A 635 19.10 -0.74 10.38
C ARG A 635 18.78 -0.68 11.86
N ASN A 636 19.78 -0.84 12.73
CA ASN A 636 19.57 -0.76 14.18
C ASN A 636 19.10 0.63 14.60
N THR A 637 19.62 1.69 13.98
CA THR A 637 19.16 3.05 14.19
C THR A 637 17.71 3.23 13.74
N LEU A 638 17.37 2.81 12.51
CA LEU A 638 16.02 2.95 11.96
C LEU A 638 14.98 2.13 12.73
N SER A 639 15.34 0.93 13.19
CA SER A 639 14.42 0.03 13.92
C SER A 639 14.20 0.46 15.38
N HIS A 640 15.11 1.26 15.95
CA HIS A 640 15.13 1.61 17.37
C HIS A 640 15.44 3.09 17.59
N LEU A 641 14.74 3.96 16.85
CA LEU A 641 14.91 5.41 17.00
C LEU A 641 14.67 5.86 18.45
N ARG A 642 15.65 6.58 18.98
CA ARG A 642 15.53 7.29 20.26
C ARG A 642 14.84 8.62 20.03
N SER A 643 14.21 9.20 21.06
CA SER A 643 13.42 10.43 20.91
C SER A 643 14.23 11.59 20.34
N PHE A 644 15.49 11.76 20.75
CA PHE A 644 16.39 12.77 20.17
C PHE A 644 16.75 12.55 18.69
N GLN A 645 16.51 11.37 18.13
CA GLN A 645 16.86 11.04 16.74
C GLN A 645 15.75 11.40 15.76
N PHE A 646 14.51 11.62 16.22
CA PHE A 646 13.41 12.02 15.34
C PHE A 646 13.62 13.40 14.70
N PRO A 647 14.01 14.45 15.45
CA PRO A 647 14.33 15.75 14.82
C PRO A 647 15.44 15.63 13.77
N LEU A 648 16.53 14.92 14.11
CA LEU A 648 17.64 14.68 13.19
C LEU A 648 17.21 13.93 11.92
N LYS A 649 16.30 12.97 12.08
CA LYS A 649 15.71 12.24 10.97
C LYS A 649 14.92 13.17 10.05
N PHE A 650 14.11 14.08 10.61
CA PHE A 650 13.35 15.05 9.83
C PHE A 650 14.27 16.00 9.06
N ASP A 651 15.30 16.54 9.71
CA ASP A 651 16.28 17.40 9.06
C ASP A 651 16.98 16.66 7.91
N THR A 652 17.31 15.38 8.12
CA THR A 652 17.93 14.54 7.09
C THR A 652 16.97 14.26 5.93
N GLU A 653 15.67 14.15 6.20
CA GLU A 653 14.63 14.00 5.18
C GLU A 653 14.45 15.25 4.33
N GLU A 654 15.02 16.41 4.69
CA GLU A 654 15.01 17.59 3.81
C GLU A 654 16.12 17.53 2.73
N ASP A 655 17.07 16.59 2.82
CA ASP A 655 18.19 16.47 1.89
C ASP A 655 17.89 15.53 0.70
N ASP A 656 17.26 16.08 -0.34
CA ASP A 656 16.95 15.35 -1.59
C ASP A 656 18.20 14.80 -2.30
N GLY A 657 19.33 15.51 -2.19
CA GLY A 657 20.60 15.14 -2.81
C GLY A 657 21.18 13.87 -2.17
N LEU A 658 21.11 13.78 -0.84
CA LEU A 658 21.51 12.60 -0.09
C LEU A 658 20.66 11.38 -0.47
N PHE A 659 19.33 11.50 -0.51
CA PHE A 659 18.44 10.39 -0.85
C PHE A 659 18.59 9.92 -2.31
N THR A 660 18.80 10.84 -3.24
CA THR A 660 19.13 10.50 -4.64
C THR A 660 20.42 9.68 -4.71
N SER A 661 21.41 10.04 -3.91
CA SER A 661 22.70 9.32 -3.84
C SER A 661 22.56 7.95 -3.18
N ILE A 662 21.77 7.85 -2.10
CA ILE A 662 21.46 6.58 -1.42
C ILE A 662 20.73 5.63 -2.37
N ARG A 663 19.79 6.10 -3.18
CA ARG A 663 19.10 5.28 -4.19
C ARG A 663 20.11 4.60 -5.12
N SER A 664 21.09 5.34 -5.62
CA SER A 664 22.15 4.76 -6.47
C SER A 664 22.97 3.70 -5.72
N GLU A 665 23.26 3.92 -4.43
CA GLU A 665 23.93 2.92 -3.59
C GLU A 665 23.07 1.66 -3.36
N ILE A 666 21.76 1.81 -3.18
CA ILE A 666 20.82 0.68 -3.08
C ILE A 666 20.78 -0.12 -4.39
N GLN A 667 20.80 0.55 -5.54
CA GLN A 667 20.88 -0.11 -6.84
C GLN A 667 22.19 -0.92 -6.97
N ASN A 668 23.33 -0.37 -6.53
CA ASN A 668 24.59 -1.11 -6.50
C ASN A 668 24.54 -2.33 -5.57
N ILE A 669 23.84 -2.23 -4.43
CA ILE A 669 23.60 -3.37 -3.52
C ILE A 669 22.73 -4.43 -4.20
N LYS A 670 21.66 -4.02 -4.90
CA LYS A 670 20.78 -4.92 -5.65
C LYS A 670 21.57 -5.70 -6.71
N ASP A 671 22.40 -5.00 -7.48
CA ASP A 671 23.24 -5.63 -8.51
C ASP A 671 24.23 -6.63 -7.90
N ALA A 672 24.78 -6.34 -6.71
CA ALA A 672 25.63 -7.27 -5.98
C ALA A 672 24.86 -8.50 -5.43
N PHE A 673 23.58 -8.34 -5.10
CA PHE A 673 22.71 -9.43 -4.63
C PHE A 673 22.12 -10.27 -5.76
N GLN A 674 22.14 -9.82 -7.02
CA GLN A 674 21.52 -10.55 -8.13
C GLN A 674 22.05 -11.99 -8.26
N ASN A 675 23.36 -12.20 -8.15
CA ASN A 675 23.95 -13.54 -8.16
C ASN A 675 23.43 -14.43 -7.01
N VAL A 676 23.15 -13.84 -5.84
CA VAL A 676 22.61 -14.55 -4.69
C VAL A 676 21.16 -14.95 -4.95
N PHE A 677 20.37 -14.08 -5.58
CA PHE A 677 19.00 -14.37 -6.00
C PHE A 677 18.97 -15.53 -7.00
N ASP A 678 19.88 -15.51 -7.98
CA ASP A 678 20.00 -16.58 -8.97
C ASP A 678 20.44 -17.91 -8.34
N ILE A 679 21.39 -17.88 -7.40
CA ILE A 679 21.82 -19.07 -6.65
C ILE A 679 20.65 -19.65 -5.85
N GLN A 680 19.89 -18.83 -5.13
CA GLN A 680 18.77 -19.34 -4.35
C GLN A 680 17.73 -20.01 -5.24
N ARG A 681 17.40 -19.37 -6.37
CA ARG A 681 16.46 -19.93 -7.32
C ARG A 681 16.92 -21.31 -7.80
N ILE A 682 18.21 -21.46 -8.11
CA ILE A 682 18.81 -22.75 -8.49
C ILE A 682 18.72 -23.75 -7.33
N LEU A 683 19.04 -23.34 -6.10
CA LEU A 683 18.96 -24.20 -4.91
C LEU A 683 17.53 -24.66 -4.61
N LEU A 684 16.54 -23.79 -4.82
CA LEU A 684 15.13 -24.12 -4.68
C LEU A 684 14.71 -25.14 -5.73
N ILE A 685 15.05 -24.91 -7.00
CA ILE A 685 14.73 -25.85 -8.09
C ILE A 685 15.43 -27.21 -7.84
N GLU A 686 16.72 -27.21 -7.46
CA GLU A 686 17.45 -28.43 -7.10
C GLU A 686 16.76 -29.17 -5.94
N PHE A 687 16.32 -28.44 -4.91
CA PHE A 687 15.56 -29.00 -3.79
C PHE A 687 14.25 -29.67 -4.26
N LEU A 688 13.47 -28.98 -5.09
CA LEU A 688 12.21 -29.51 -5.63
C LEU A 688 12.44 -30.77 -6.48
N ILE A 689 13.49 -30.80 -7.30
CA ILE A 689 13.83 -31.97 -8.12
C ILE A 689 14.32 -33.13 -7.25
N ASN A 690 15.23 -32.89 -6.31
CA ASN A 690 15.74 -33.94 -5.43
C ASN A 690 14.61 -34.55 -4.60
N ARG A 691 13.66 -33.72 -4.17
CA ARG A 691 12.46 -34.19 -3.51
C ARG A 691 11.57 -34.99 -4.46
N GLY A 692 11.31 -34.46 -5.65
CA GLY A 692 10.57 -35.14 -6.70
C GLY A 692 11.16 -36.51 -7.05
N LEU A 693 12.49 -36.63 -7.14
CA LEU A 693 13.21 -37.89 -7.36
C LEU A 693 12.92 -38.91 -6.25
N LYS A 694 12.92 -38.49 -4.98
CA LYS A 694 12.55 -39.38 -3.86
C LYS A 694 11.09 -39.83 -3.99
N SER A 695 10.20 -38.92 -4.38
CA SER A 695 8.79 -39.24 -4.62
C SER A 695 8.62 -40.19 -5.81
N VAL A 696 9.40 -40.04 -6.89
CA VAL A 696 9.41 -40.95 -8.05
C VAL A 696 9.88 -42.34 -7.64
N GLN A 697 10.95 -42.44 -6.86
CA GLN A 697 11.46 -43.72 -6.36
C GLN A 697 10.43 -44.43 -5.48
N LYS A 698 9.83 -43.72 -4.52
CA LYS A 698 8.74 -44.25 -3.69
C LYS A 698 7.55 -44.70 -4.56
N PHE A 699 7.16 -43.86 -5.53
CA PHE A 699 6.07 -44.17 -6.43
C PHE A 699 6.38 -45.43 -7.25
N GLN A 700 7.59 -45.58 -7.79
CA GLN A 700 8.04 -46.77 -8.51
C GLN A 700 8.00 -48.04 -7.63
N GLU A 701 8.42 -47.94 -6.37
CA GLU A 701 8.37 -49.04 -5.40
C GLU A 701 6.93 -49.48 -5.10
N ASP A 702 6.01 -48.51 -4.93
CA ASP A 702 4.60 -48.77 -4.61
C ASP A 702 3.80 -49.24 -5.84
N ALA A 703 4.16 -48.74 -7.02
CA ALA A 703 3.46 -48.93 -8.29
C ALA A 703 3.87 -50.17 -9.09
N GLY A 704 5.16 -50.53 -9.03
CA GLY A 704 5.77 -51.44 -9.99
C GLY A 704 5.88 -50.88 -11.42
N ILE A 705 5.76 -49.56 -11.62
CA ILE A 705 5.98 -48.90 -12.92
C ILE A 705 7.45 -48.54 -13.08
N ASP A 706 8.04 -48.87 -14.23
CA ASP A 706 9.40 -48.47 -14.57
C ASP A 706 9.48 -46.97 -14.88
N MET A 707 9.90 -46.20 -13.88
CA MET A 707 10.14 -44.75 -13.98
C MET A 707 11.61 -44.43 -14.32
N HIS A 708 12.44 -45.43 -14.61
CA HIS A 708 13.86 -45.22 -14.98
C HIS A 708 14.07 -44.25 -16.16
N PRO A 709 13.19 -44.19 -17.19
CA PRO A 709 13.29 -43.18 -18.24
C PRO A 709 13.15 -41.73 -17.76
N LEU A 710 12.51 -41.51 -16.60
CA LEU A 710 12.32 -40.19 -15.98
C LEU A 710 13.37 -39.89 -14.91
N GLU A 711 13.76 -40.90 -14.14
CA GLU A 711 14.74 -40.75 -13.05
C GLU A 711 16.10 -40.26 -13.56
N GLN A 712 16.62 -40.87 -14.63
CA GLN A 712 17.96 -40.54 -15.13
C GLN A 712 18.06 -39.09 -15.67
N PRO A 713 17.12 -38.58 -16.50
CA PRO A 713 17.10 -37.17 -16.87
C PRO A 713 16.99 -36.22 -15.69
N MET A 714 16.12 -36.51 -14.72
CA MET A 714 15.95 -35.67 -13.52
C MET A 714 17.20 -35.66 -12.64
N LYS A 715 17.89 -36.79 -12.51
CA LYS A 715 19.16 -36.90 -11.78
C LYS A 715 20.27 -36.12 -12.47
N ASN A 716 20.41 -36.28 -13.79
CA ASN A 716 21.35 -35.49 -14.59
C ASN A 716 21.06 -33.98 -14.44
N PHE A 717 19.77 -33.60 -14.42
CA PHE A 717 19.34 -32.22 -14.24
C PHE A 717 19.70 -31.68 -12.85
N GLY A 718 19.43 -32.44 -11.79
CA GLY A 718 19.84 -32.09 -10.42
C GLY A 718 21.36 -31.95 -10.29
N ASP A 719 22.14 -32.82 -10.93
CA ASP A 719 23.60 -32.75 -10.91
C ASP A 719 24.15 -31.53 -11.67
N GLU A 720 23.54 -31.13 -12.79
CA GLU A 720 23.92 -29.90 -13.52
C GLU A 720 23.57 -28.63 -12.72
N LEU A 721 22.41 -28.60 -12.05
CA LEU A 721 22.06 -27.50 -11.14
C LEU A 721 23.05 -27.40 -9.98
N ARG A 722 23.45 -28.53 -9.39
CA ARG A 722 24.46 -28.56 -8.33
C ARG A 722 25.81 -28.06 -8.82
N LYS A 723 26.22 -28.45 -10.02
CA LYS A 723 27.44 -27.96 -10.68
C LYS A 723 27.37 -26.46 -10.89
N ARG A 724 26.29 -25.92 -11.45
CA ARG A 724 26.09 -24.48 -11.68
C ARG A 724 26.02 -23.68 -10.36
N SER A 725 25.32 -24.19 -9.35
CA SER A 725 25.30 -23.61 -8.01
C SER A 725 26.71 -23.54 -7.41
N THR A 726 27.51 -24.60 -7.59
CA THR A 726 28.91 -24.65 -7.15
C THR A 726 29.78 -23.67 -7.93
N GLU A 727 29.59 -23.53 -9.25
CA GLU A 727 30.28 -22.55 -10.08
C GLU A 727 29.98 -21.12 -9.65
N LEU A 728 28.71 -20.80 -9.41
CA LEU A 728 28.26 -19.48 -8.91
C LEU A 728 28.78 -19.20 -7.50
N LYS A 729 28.76 -20.19 -6.59
CA LYS A 729 29.37 -20.07 -5.25
C LYS A 729 30.89 -19.84 -5.34
N CYS A 730 31.59 -20.56 -6.22
CA CYS A 730 33.00 -20.35 -6.49
C CYS A 730 33.27 -18.97 -7.11
N MET A 731 32.36 -18.45 -7.94
CA MET A 731 32.42 -17.08 -8.46
C MET A 731 32.26 -16.07 -7.32
N LEU A 732 31.29 -16.26 -6.42
CA LEU A 732 31.11 -15.42 -5.24
C LEU A 732 32.34 -15.45 -4.30
N ASP A 733 32.94 -16.62 -4.08
CA ASP A 733 34.15 -16.72 -3.25
C ASP A 733 35.36 -16.02 -3.90
N ARG A 734 35.46 -16.04 -5.24
CA ARG A 734 36.46 -15.27 -6.00
C ARG A 734 36.16 -13.76 -6.00
N MET A 735 34.89 -13.39 -6.07
CA MET A 735 34.46 -12.00 -5.88
C MET A 735 34.72 -11.53 -4.46
N GLY A 736 34.72 -12.41 -3.46
CA GLY A 736 35.08 -12.05 -2.09
C GLY A 736 36.50 -11.48 -1.94
N THR A 737 37.42 -11.80 -2.86
CA THR A 737 38.79 -11.27 -2.88
C THR A 737 38.96 -9.99 -3.72
N ASP A 738 38.12 -9.79 -4.75
CA ASP A 738 38.20 -8.65 -5.70
C ASP A 738 36.97 -7.74 -5.67
N GLY A 739 36.07 -7.93 -4.71
CA GLY A 739 34.66 -7.52 -4.78
C GLY A 739 34.48 -6.13 -5.35
N ASN A 740 33.63 -6.02 -6.38
CA ASN A 740 33.07 -4.75 -6.84
C ASN A 740 32.80 -3.93 -5.59
N ARG A 741 33.57 -2.84 -5.41
CA ARG A 741 33.59 -2.10 -4.15
C ARG A 741 32.23 -1.42 -4.03
N VAL A 742 31.23 -2.12 -3.50
CA VAL A 742 29.94 -1.56 -3.10
C VAL A 742 30.25 -0.67 -1.90
N LEU A 743 30.63 0.56 -2.22
CA LEU A 743 30.85 1.61 -1.26
C LEU A 743 29.50 2.25 -0.98
N VAL A 744 29.25 2.47 0.31
CA VAL A 744 27.99 3.06 0.78
C VAL A 744 28.24 4.36 1.56
N PRO A 745 29.03 5.33 1.02
CA PRO A 745 29.37 6.54 1.74
C PRO A 745 28.15 7.38 2.10
N ASN A 746 27.11 7.42 1.27
CA ASN A 746 25.91 8.21 1.51
C ASN A 746 24.98 7.53 2.52
N ILE A 747 24.87 6.20 2.51
CA ILE A 747 24.17 5.48 3.60
C ILE A 747 24.93 5.65 4.93
N ASN A 748 26.26 5.68 4.91
CA ASN A 748 27.05 5.97 6.11
C ASN A 748 26.82 7.41 6.58
N GLU A 749 26.80 8.38 5.66
CA GLU A 749 26.50 9.77 5.98
C GLU A 749 25.09 9.90 6.58
N PHE A 750 24.09 9.27 5.98
CA PHE A 750 22.74 9.18 6.52
C PHE A 750 22.73 8.63 7.95
N HIS A 751 23.39 7.50 8.20
CA HIS A 751 23.52 6.96 9.56
C HIS A 751 24.21 7.96 10.51
N ARG A 752 25.27 8.64 10.05
CA ARG A 752 25.98 9.65 10.84
C ARG A 752 25.05 10.81 11.20
N LEU A 753 24.26 11.31 10.26
CA LEU A 753 23.27 12.38 10.48
C LEU A 753 22.18 11.95 11.46
N LEU A 754 21.64 10.73 11.35
CA LEU A 754 20.68 10.18 12.33
C LEU A 754 21.26 10.01 13.73
N MET A 755 22.56 9.80 13.83
CA MET A 755 23.28 9.77 15.10
C MET A 755 23.72 11.18 15.54
N GLY A 756 23.42 12.22 14.74
CA GLY A 756 23.69 13.65 14.90
C GLY A 756 25.15 14.05 14.78
N PHE A 757 25.98 13.21 14.15
CA PHE A 757 27.33 13.62 13.78
C PHE A 757 27.23 14.74 12.73
N ALA A 758 28.16 15.68 12.78
CA ALA A 758 28.25 16.73 11.77
C ALA A 758 28.43 16.14 10.37
N SER A 759 27.72 16.70 9.38
CA SER A 759 27.86 16.28 7.99
C SER A 759 29.27 16.53 7.48
N LYS A 760 29.70 15.79 6.45
CA LYS A 760 31.01 16.00 5.82
C LYS A 760 31.17 17.45 5.35
N THR A 761 30.14 18.02 4.72
CA THR A 761 30.13 19.41 4.25
C THR A 761 30.28 20.40 5.40
N VAL A 762 29.57 20.18 6.52
CA VAL A 762 29.68 21.02 7.73
C VAL A 762 31.08 20.92 8.33
N LYS A 763 31.65 19.71 8.40
CA LYS A 763 33.02 19.51 8.85
C LYS A 763 34.01 20.23 7.94
N GLU A 764 33.86 20.13 6.63
CA GLU A 764 34.73 20.80 5.65
C GLU A 764 34.59 22.32 5.70
N GLU A 765 33.38 22.86 5.87
CA GLU A 765 33.13 24.29 6.06
C GLU A 765 33.80 24.80 7.33
N ILE A 766 33.56 24.15 8.47
CA ILE A 766 34.16 24.51 9.77
C ILE A 766 35.68 24.33 9.71
N HIS A 767 36.18 23.24 9.10
CA HIS A 767 37.62 23.03 8.92
C HIS A 767 38.22 24.12 8.02
N GLY A 768 37.52 24.51 6.97
CA GLY A 768 37.84 25.59 6.04
C GLY A 768 38.13 26.92 6.74
N GLU A 769 37.41 27.20 7.82
CA GLU A 769 37.59 28.40 8.64
C GLU A 769 38.75 28.34 9.64
N ILE A 770 39.36 27.16 9.84
CA ILE A 770 40.53 27.02 10.71
C ILE A 770 41.73 27.70 10.02
N PRO A 771 42.34 28.73 10.64
CA PRO A 771 43.51 29.40 10.09
C PRO A 771 44.64 28.43 9.77
N LEU A 772 45.38 28.68 8.68
CA LEU A 772 46.46 27.79 8.24
C LEU A 772 47.53 27.62 9.33
N GLU A 773 47.78 28.66 10.12
CA GLU A 773 48.72 28.68 11.24
C GLU A 773 48.28 27.77 12.39
N VAL A 774 46.98 27.56 12.56
CA VAL A 774 46.44 26.61 13.54
C VAL A 774 46.54 25.19 12.99
N ARG A 775 46.39 24.99 11.67
CA ARG A 775 46.53 23.68 11.03
C ARG A 775 47.97 23.16 11.00
N THR A 776 48.94 23.99 10.60
CA THR A 776 50.35 23.59 10.52
C THR A 776 50.94 23.23 11.89
N ARG A 777 50.50 23.92 12.95
CA ARG A 777 50.87 23.60 14.34
C ARG A 777 50.37 22.23 14.83
N ILE A 778 49.45 21.58 14.12
CA ILE A 778 48.92 20.24 14.46
C ILE A 778 49.94 19.18 14.09
N ASP A 779 50.36 19.21 12.82
CA ASP A 779 51.31 18.25 12.27
C ASP A 779 52.58 18.27 13.10
N ASP A 780 53.02 19.47 13.49
CA ASP A 780 54.17 19.64 14.35
C ASP A 780 53.94 19.21 15.81
N ASN A 781 52.71 19.27 16.35
CA ASN A 781 52.36 18.79 17.69
C ASN A 781 52.27 17.26 17.78
N GLU A 782 51.80 16.59 16.72
CA GLU A 782 51.84 15.12 16.63
C GLU A 782 53.28 14.63 16.55
N ILE A 783 54.12 15.28 15.73
CA ILE A 783 55.56 15.02 15.66
C ILE A 783 56.21 15.25 17.03
N LEU A 784 55.84 16.32 17.75
CA LEU A 784 56.33 16.61 19.10
C LEU A 784 55.96 15.51 20.11
N LEU A 785 54.72 15.04 20.08
CA LEU A 785 54.26 13.94 20.94
C LEU A 785 55.00 12.64 20.63
N GLU A 786 55.22 12.34 19.35
CA GLU A 786 55.98 11.18 18.91
C GLU A 786 57.46 11.27 19.34
N ASP A 787 58.08 12.45 19.20
CA ASP A 787 59.45 12.74 19.66
C ASP A 787 59.55 12.57 21.19
N LEU A 788 58.58 13.11 21.95
CA LEU A 788 58.50 12.99 23.41
C LEU A 788 58.20 11.56 23.89
N GLU A 789 57.47 10.74 23.12
CA GLU A 789 57.24 9.32 23.40
C GLU A 789 58.48 8.47 23.09
N LYS A 790 59.24 8.83 22.05
CA LYS A 790 60.55 8.24 21.72
C LYS A 790 61.68 8.70 22.64
N GLY A 791 61.47 9.76 23.42
CA GLY A 791 62.41 10.25 24.43
C GLY A 791 63.46 11.20 23.85
N ILE A 792 63.13 11.80 22.71
CA ILE A 792 63.93 12.81 22.07
C ILE A 792 63.70 14.12 22.84
N ALA A 793 64.78 14.73 23.32
CA ALA A 793 64.71 16.03 23.98
C ALA A 793 64.29 17.09 22.96
N VAL A 794 63.19 17.78 23.25
CA VAL A 794 62.67 18.84 22.39
C VAL A 794 63.13 20.18 22.93
N ASP A 795 63.71 21.00 22.06
CA ASP A 795 64.09 22.38 22.34
C ASP A 795 62.87 23.21 22.81
N VAL A 796 63.09 24.03 23.83
CA VAL A 796 62.07 24.90 24.44
C VAL A 796 61.56 25.91 23.43
N ASP A 797 62.42 26.39 22.51
CA ASP A 797 62.01 27.32 21.45
C ASP A 797 61.05 26.65 20.44
N ARG A 798 61.26 25.35 20.16
CA ARG A 798 60.34 24.55 19.34
C ARG A 798 59.03 24.33 20.10
N PHE A 799 59.09 24.03 21.39
CA PHE A 799 57.90 23.90 22.26
C PHE A 799 57.07 25.19 22.30
N ASP A 800 57.71 26.35 22.47
CA ASP A 800 57.06 27.67 22.52
C ASP A 800 56.43 28.07 21.18
N SER A 801 56.98 27.59 20.06
CA SER A 801 56.40 27.84 18.73
C SER A 801 55.12 27.04 18.44
N LEU A 802 54.93 25.92 19.12
CA LEU A 802 53.86 24.94 18.86
C LEU A 802 52.61 25.14 19.71
N PHE A 803 52.73 25.89 20.79
CA PHE A 803 51.67 26.05 21.77
C PHE A 803 51.25 27.53 21.86
N LEU A 804 49.98 27.81 21.54
CA LEU A 804 49.39 29.15 21.68
C LEU A 804 49.49 29.61 23.13
N LYS A 805 50.06 30.81 23.39
CA LYS A 805 50.27 31.39 24.73
C LYS A 805 48.98 31.41 25.58
N THR A 806 48.67 30.30 26.21
CA THR A 806 47.63 30.17 27.23
C THR A 806 48.30 29.99 28.58
N LYS A 807 47.63 30.44 29.64
CA LYS A 807 48.18 30.48 31.00
C LYS A 807 48.54 29.08 31.54
N ASP A 808 47.89 28.03 31.03
CA ASP A 808 48.17 26.63 31.37
C ASP A 808 49.46 26.11 30.72
N ILE A 809 49.84 26.63 29.55
CA ILE A 809 51.08 26.25 28.87
C ILE A 809 52.28 26.79 29.63
N CYS A 810 52.24 27.99 30.20
CA CYS A 810 53.32 28.46 31.08
C CYS A 810 53.53 27.54 32.29
N ASN A 811 52.46 26.93 32.83
CA ASN A 811 52.58 25.96 33.92
C ASN A 811 53.14 24.59 33.46
N ILE A 812 52.84 24.19 32.23
CA ILE A 812 53.39 22.97 31.60
C ILE A 812 54.86 23.19 31.23
N GLN A 813 55.19 24.33 30.65
CA GLN A 813 56.53 24.81 30.32
C GLN A 813 57.40 24.91 31.56
N ASN A 814 56.96 25.61 32.61
CA ASN A 814 57.70 25.69 33.88
C ASN A 814 57.96 24.30 34.50
N LYS A 815 57.06 23.32 34.28
CA LYS A 815 57.26 21.94 34.71
C LYS A 815 58.18 21.14 33.78
N TYR A 816 58.16 21.42 32.49
CA TYR A 816 59.05 20.81 31.49
C TYR A 816 60.47 21.33 31.63
N GLU A 817 60.65 22.64 31.78
CA GLU A 817 61.94 23.26 32.10
C GLU A 817 62.47 22.74 33.44
N LYS A 818 61.60 22.61 34.46
CA LYS A 818 61.97 21.97 35.72
C LYS A 818 62.32 20.50 35.55
N TYR A 819 61.63 19.77 34.68
CA TYR A 819 61.95 18.38 34.33
C TYR A 819 63.32 18.29 33.64
N LEU A 820 63.61 19.12 32.64
CA LEU A 820 64.90 19.19 31.94
C LEU A 820 66.04 19.57 32.91
N GLN A 821 65.79 20.47 33.87
CA GLN A 821 66.75 20.80 34.92
C GLN A 821 66.97 19.63 35.90
N GLU A 822 65.91 18.89 36.26
CA GLU A 822 65.97 17.67 37.08
C GLU A 822 66.61 16.46 36.34
N GLU A 823 66.63 16.46 35.00
CA GLU A 823 67.16 15.38 34.14
C GLU A 823 68.71 15.32 34.09
N SER A 824 69.38 16.30 34.70
CA SER A 824 70.85 16.33 34.82
C SER A 824 71.43 15.21 35.69
N GLN A 825 70.61 14.40 36.38
CA GLN A 825 71.06 13.13 37.00
C GLN A 825 70.03 11.98 36.79
N PRO A 826 70.45 10.83 36.23
CA PRO A 826 69.54 9.71 35.95
C PRO A 826 69.31 8.89 37.22
N VAL A 827 68.06 8.83 37.70
CA VAL A 827 67.64 7.95 38.79
C VAL A 827 66.47 7.06 38.33
N PRO A 828 66.50 5.74 38.59
CA PRO A 828 65.42 4.82 38.21
C PRO A 828 64.12 5.14 38.97
N GLY A 829 63.08 5.50 38.21
CA GLY A 829 61.79 6.02 38.70
C GLY A 829 61.16 7.10 37.79
N GLN A 830 61.92 7.60 36.82
CA GLN A 830 61.52 8.70 35.91
C GLN A 830 60.42 8.38 34.89
N THR A 831 60.10 7.10 34.63
CA THR A 831 59.00 6.73 33.72
C THR A 831 57.64 7.25 34.22
N SER A 832 57.38 7.24 35.53
CA SER A 832 56.11 7.73 36.09
C SER A 832 55.89 9.24 35.90
N LYS A 833 56.94 10.06 36.06
CA LYS A 833 56.85 11.52 35.87
C LYS A 833 56.62 11.88 34.40
N ARG A 834 57.35 11.22 33.47
CA ARG A 834 57.21 11.39 32.02
C ARG A 834 55.83 10.95 31.52
N PHE A 835 55.30 9.83 32.01
CA PHE A 835 53.91 9.43 31.74
C PHE A 835 52.91 10.43 32.30
N SER A 836 53.11 10.98 33.50
CA SER A 836 52.21 12.02 34.06
C SER A 836 52.22 13.32 33.25
N PHE A 837 53.36 13.65 32.64
CA PHE A 837 53.55 14.84 31.81
C PHE A 837 52.93 14.66 30.42
N LEU A 838 53.21 13.55 29.74
CA LEU A 838 52.54 13.15 28.50
C LEU A 838 51.02 13.09 28.70
N HIS A 839 50.56 12.55 29.83
CA HIS A 839 49.15 12.52 30.18
C HIS A 839 48.56 13.92 30.44
N ARG A 840 49.34 14.89 30.94
CA ARG A 840 48.91 16.30 31.08
C ARG A 840 48.88 17.03 29.75
N ILE A 841 49.85 16.82 28.86
CA ILE A 841 49.82 17.37 27.50
C ILE A 841 48.60 16.82 26.75
N LYS A 842 48.35 15.51 26.81
CA LYS A 842 47.15 14.87 26.23
C LYS A 842 45.83 15.37 26.84
N LYS A 843 45.86 15.92 28.07
CA LYS A 843 44.69 16.50 28.76
C LYS A 843 44.54 18.02 28.60
N SER A 844 45.51 18.71 27.99
CA SER A 844 45.42 20.14 27.72
C SER A 844 44.28 20.40 26.71
N PRO A 845 43.45 21.45 26.89
CA PRO A 845 42.37 21.77 25.96
C PRO A 845 42.95 22.18 24.60
N ASN A 846 43.12 21.21 23.71
CA ASN A 846 43.45 21.44 22.32
C ASN A 846 42.14 21.81 21.59
N PRO A 847 42.05 22.97 20.91
CA PRO A 847 40.84 23.41 20.23
C PRO A 847 40.38 22.42 19.16
N LEU A 848 41.29 21.70 18.51
CA LEU A 848 40.95 20.75 17.45
C LEU A 848 40.57 19.38 18.00
N ASN A 849 41.19 18.97 19.11
CA ASN A 849 40.67 17.84 19.88
C ASN A 849 39.27 18.18 20.38
N THR A 850 39.04 19.42 20.82
CA THR A 850 37.71 19.91 21.21
C THR A 850 36.74 19.86 20.03
N LEU A 851 37.15 20.32 18.85
CA LEU A 851 36.37 20.23 17.61
C LEU A 851 36.05 18.78 17.24
N HIS A 852 37.03 17.88 17.36
CA HIS A 852 36.87 16.46 17.13
C HIS A 852 35.93 15.82 18.17
N LEU A 853 36.04 16.22 19.44
CA LEU A 853 35.12 15.81 20.50
C LEU A 853 33.69 16.29 20.21
N ILE A 854 33.49 17.52 19.73
CA ILE A 854 32.18 18.03 19.26
C ILE A 854 31.68 17.18 18.10
N PHE A 855 32.51 16.97 17.08
CA PHE A 855 32.15 16.20 15.89
C PHE A 855 31.88 14.73 16.17
N GLU A 856 32.48 14.14 17.21
CA GLU A 856 32.28 12.76 17.64
C GLU A 856 31.33 12.65 18.85
N LYS A 857 30.58 13.71 19.18
CA LYS A 857 29.59 13.76 20.26
C LYS A 857 30.11 13.41 21.67
N ASN A 858 31.38 13.64 21.92
CA ASN A 858 31.93 13.51 23.25
C ASN A 858 31.61 14.75 24.09
N LYS A 859 31.44 14.57 25.41
CA LYS A 859 31.19 15.69 26.32
C LYS A 859 32.34 16.69 26.24
N VAL A 860 31.98 17.95 25.99
CA VAL A 860 32.91 19.08 25.99
C VAL A 860 32.57 20.01 27.13
N SER A 861 33.58 20.36 27.93
CA SER A 861 33.44 21.34 29.01
C SER A 861 33.32 22.76 28.47
N ASP A 862 32.63 23.65 29.19
CA ASP A 862 32.53 25.06 28.81
C ASP A 862 33.91 25.71 28.70
N SER A 863 34.88 25.28 29.52
CA SER A 863 36.28 25.71 29.39
C SER A 863 36.93 25.30 28.06
N GLN A 864 36.64 24.11 27.54
CA GLN A 864 37.15 23.68 26.23
C GLN A 864 36.48 24.45 25.09
N LEU A 865 35.18 24.74 25.20
CA LEU A 865 34.44 25.54 24.21
C LEU A 865 34.95 26.99 24.16
N ASN A 866 35.18 27.61 25.32
CA ASN A 866 35.72 28.96 25.39
C ASN A 866 37.12 29.02 24.74
N VAL A 867 38.00 28.05 25.04
CA VAL A 867 39.32 27.96 24.41
C VAL A 867 39.19 27.75 22.89
N LEU A 868 38.25 26.92 22.43
CA LEU A 868 38.00 26.72 21.01
C LEU A 868 37.61 28.02 20.29
N PHE A 869 36.63 28.76 20.81
CA PHE A 869 36.12 29.98 20.19
C PHE A 869 37.04 31.20 20.35
N GLU A 870 37.90 31.21 21.37
CA GLU A 870 38.94 32.24 21.52
C GLU A 870 40.09 32.02 20.55
N VAL A 871 40.47 30.77 20.30
CA VAL A 871 41.62 30.42 19.46
C VAL A 871 41.29 30.44 17.98
N ILE A 872 40.12 29.92 17.60
CA ILE A 872 39.71 29.83 16.21
C ILE A 872 38.61 30.87 15.97
N PRO A 873 38.85 31.90 15.12
CA PRO A 873 37.91 32.96 14.86
C PRO A 873 36.82 32.52 13.87
N PHE A 874 36.03 31.52 14.27
CA PHE A 874 34.89 31.05 13.48
C PHE A 874 33.93 32.20 13.16
N SER A 875 33.39 32.16 11.95
CA SER A 875 32.28 33.00 11.51
C SER A 875 31.06 32.79 12.41
N ASP A 876 30.16 33.77 12.46
CA ASP A 876 28.93 33.65 13.26
C ASP A 876 28.08 32.45 12.80
N LYS A 877 28.12 32.12 11.50
CA LYS A 877 27.49 30.92 10.94
C LYS A 877 28.14 29.65 11.50
N ALA A 878 29.46 29.51 11.43
CA ALA A 878 30.16 28.33 11.95
C ALA A 878 30.04 28.19 13.47
N LYS A 879 30.04 29.29 14.22
CA LYS A 879 29.74 29.30 15.67
C LYS A 879 28.32 28.82 15.95
N SER A 880 27.34 29.33 15.20
CA SER A 880 25.94 28.89 15.30
C SER A 880 25.81 27.39 15.01
N THR A 881 26.47 26.89 13.95
CA THR A 881 26.50 25.47 13.60
C THR A 881 27.18 24.62 14.67
N LEU A 882 28.33 25.04 15.20
CA LEU A 882 29.02 24.34 16.30
C LEU A 882 28.18 24.32 17.57
N ASN A 883 27.56 25.45 17.93
CA ASN A 883 26.64 25.52 19.06
C ASN A 883 25.43 24.63 18.85
N SER A 884 24.87 24.56 17.64
CA SER A 884 23.77 23.64 17.30
C SER A 884 24.19 22.18 17.45
N LEU A 885 25.41 21.81 17.03
CA LEU A 885 25.94 20.45 17.22
C LEU A 885 26.16 20.12 18.71
N ILE A 886 26.60 21.09 19.50
CA ILE A 886 26.74 20.97 20.95
C ILE A 886 25.37 20.88 21.62
N GLU A 887 24.40 21.67 21.17
CA GLU A 887 23.03 21.66 21.67
C GLU A 887 22.31 20.38 21.29
N ILE A 888 22.50 19.80 20.11
CA ILE A 888 22.03 18.44 19.78
C ILE A 888 22.58 17.40 20.78
N CYS A 889 23.77 17.64 21.38
CA CYS A 889 24.33 16.80 22.43
C CYS A 889 23.79 17.12 23.84
N LYS A 890 23.19 18.31 24.04
CA LYS A 890 22.56 18.76 25.29
C LYS A 890 21.03 18.66 25.26
N CYS A 891 20.44 18.48 24.08
CA CYS A 891 19.02 18.71 23.86
C CYS A 891 18.19 17.68 24.64
N PRO A 892 17.20 18.14 25.41
CA PRO A 892 16.14 17.28 25.89
C PRO A 892 15.38 16.73 24.69
N CYS A 893 14.83 15.54 24.85
CA CYS A 893 14.04 14.81 23.87
C CYS A 893 13.16 15.78 23.05
N GLY A 894 13.31 15.78 21.72
CA GLY A 894 12.48 16.63 20.85
C GLY A 894 11.00 16.42 21.16
N ASP A 895 10.17 17.42 20.91
CA ASP A 895 8.72 17.38 21.18
C ASP A 895 8.09 16.16 20.47
N ASN A 896 8.07 15.01 21.16
CA ASN A 896 7.65 13.73 20.61
C ASN A 896 6.20 13.80 20.14
N LEU A 897 5.41 14.68 20.76
CA LEU A 897 4.04 14.93 20.37
C LEU A 897 3.98 15.68 19.04
N ALA A 898 4.80 16.71 18.85
CA ALA A 898 4.95 17.38 17.55
C ALA A 898 5.50 16.44 16.48
N ASN A 899 6.47 15.59 16.81
CA ASN A 899 7.03 14.57 15.91
C ASN A 899 5.95 13.56 15.48
N LEU A 900 5.17 13.06 16.44
CA LEU A 900 4.06 12.14 16.16
C LEU A 900 3.02 12.81 15.26
N LEU A 901 2.65 14.06 15.57
CA LEU A 901 1.70 14.82 14.77
C LEU A 901 2.19 15.04 13.34
N ASN A 902 3.47 15.35 13.15
CA ASN A 902 4.09 15.48 11.84
C ASN A 902 3.97 14.17 11.04
N ARG A 903 4.30 13.02 11.66
CA ARG A 903 4.17 11.70 11.01
C ARG A 903 2.73 11.34 10.67
N ILE A 904 1.77 11.65 11.55
CA ILE A 904 0.35 11.47 11.29
C ILE A 904 -0.11 12.32 10.10
N LYS A 905 0.39 13.56 9.98
CA LYS A 905 0.09 14.43 8.82
C LYS A 905 0.63 13.85 7.52
N HIS A 906 1.85 13.30 7.51
CA HIS A 906 2.38 12.61 6.33
C HIS A 906 1.60 11.35 5.99
N LEU A 907 1.26 10.52 6.98
CA LEU A 907 0.39 9.35 6.80
C LEU A 907 -0.95 9.75 6.18
N TYR A 908 -1.57 10.83 6.69
CA TYR A 908 -2.85 11.33 6.20
C TYR A 908 -2.75 11.84 4.76
N GLN A 909 -1.74 12.66 4.47
CA GLN A 909 -1.50 13.18 3.13
C GLN A 909 -1.35 12.03 2.13
N MET A 910 -0.49 11.07 2.44
CA MET A 910 -0.20 9.96 1.55
C MET A 910 -1.39 9.03 1.40
N SER A 911 -2.07 8.66 2.50
CA SER A 911 -3.09 7.60 2.47
C SER A 911 -4.47 8.10 2.05
N VAL A 912 -4.79 9.34 2.40
CA VAL A 912 -6.12 9.93 2.19
C VAL A 912 -6.10 10.96 1.07
N ASN A 913 -5.17 11.93 1.10
CA ASN A 913 -5.22 13.07 0.17
C ASN A 913 -4.75 12.73 -1.26
N GLU A 914 -3.84 11.76 -1.44
CA GLU A 914 -3.38 11.34 -2.77
C GLU A 914 -4.46 10.61 -3.59
N GLN A 915 -5.43 9.97 -2.94
CA GLN A 915 -6.48 9.20 -3.59
C GLN A 915 -7.85 9.77 -3.28
N TYR A 916 -8.43 10.41 -4.29
CA TYR A 916 -9.65 11.17 -4.16
C TYR A 916 -10.84 10.35 -3.60
N ASP A 917 -10.99 9.10 -4.03
CA ASP A 917 -12.06 8.20 -3.56
C ASP A 917 -11.90 7.84 -2.08
N ILE A 918 -10.66 7.70 -1.59
CA ILE A 918 -10.35 7.49 -0.18
C ILE A 918 -10.66 8.74 0.64
N LEU A 919 -10.23 9.93 0.19
CA LEU A 919 -10.57 11.21 0.82
C LEU A 919 -12.09 11.39 0.95
N TYR A 920 -12.82 11.11 -0.13
CA TYR A 920 -14.26 11.19 -0.15
C TYR A 920 -14.92 10.31 0.91
N LEU A 921 -14.48 9.05 0.99
CA LEU A 921 -14.98 8.12 1.98
C LEU A 921 -14.66 8.67 3.37
N TRP A 922 -13.41 9.02 3.65
CA TRP A 922 -13.01 9.55 4.96
C TRP A 922 -13.90 10.72 5.44
N GLU A 923 -14.13 11.75 4.61
CA GLU A 923 -14.91 12.93 5.01
C GLU A 923 -16.41 12.66 5.27
N ARG A 924 -16.95 11.58 4.69
CA ARG A 924 -18.41 11.29 4.72
C ARG A 924 -18.78 10.05 5.51
N VAL A 925 -17.82 9.26 5.92
CA VAL A 925 -18.02 8.00 6.63
C VAL A 925 -18.55 8.28 8.04
N LYS A 926 -19.86 8.11 8.22
CA LYS A 926 -20.52 8.12 9.53
C LYS A 926 -20.98 6.74 10.00
N SER A 927 -21.11 5.79 9.06
CA SER A 927 -21.60 4.44 9.34
C SER A 927 -20.47 3.42 9.38
N PHE A 928 -20.61 2.41 10.24
CA PHE A 928 -19.67 1.29 10.37
C PHE A 928 -19.32 0.63 9.01
N LYS A 929 -20.31 0.30 8.19
CA LYS A 929 -20.09 -0.28 6.83
C LYS A 929 -19.22 0.58 5.92
N ALA A 930 -19.36 1.91 6.03
CA ALA A 930 -18.57 2.83 5.22
C ALA A 930 -17.11 2.92 5.73
N LYS A 931 -16.89 2.75 7.05
CA LYS A 931 -15.54 2.60 7.63
C LYS A 931 -14.86 1.33 7.12
N GLN A 932 -15.59 0.21 7.07
CA GLN A 932 -15.07 -1.04 6.52
C GLN A 932 -14.66 -0.88 5.04
N TYR A 933 -15.53 -0.28 4.23
CA TYR A 933 -15.21 -0.02 2.83
C TYR A 933 -14.01 0.92 2.63
N LEU A 934 -13.85 1.92 3.50
CA LEU A 934 -12.65 2.77 3.51
C LEU A 934 -11.38 1.96 3.81
N VAL A 935 -11.41 1.10 4.85
CA VAL A 935 -10.30 0.20 5.18
C VAL A 935 -9.96 -0.66 3.97
N TYR A 936 -10.97 -1.30 3.37
CA TYR A 936 -10.81 -2.11 2.17
C TYR A 936 -10.10 -1.35 1.04
N LYS A 937 -10.51 -0.11 0.74
CA LYS A 937 -9.88 0.70 -0.32
C LYS A 937 -8.41 1.01 -0.05
N ILE A 938 -8.06 1.35 1.20
CA ILE A 938 -6.67 1.63 1.58
C ILE A 938 -5.84 0.34 1.56
N VAL A 939 -6.40 -0.78 2.02
CA VAL A 939 -5.73 -2.10 1.97
C VAL A 939 -5.46 -2.51 0.52
N GLN A 940 -6.44 -2.38 -0.37
CA GLN A 940 -6.24 -2.63 -1.80
C GLN A 940 -5.11 -1.78 -2.39
N ARG A 941 -4.99 -0.53 -1.95
CA ARG A 941 -3.88 0.34 -2.34
C ARG A 941 -2.54 -0.15 -1.80
N TYR A 942 -2.50 -0.55 -0.52
CA TYR A 942 -1.32 -1.13 0.12
C TYR A 942 -0.75 -2.27 -0.70
N PHE A 943 -1.59 -3.23 -1.14
CA PHE A 943 -1.10 -4.39 -1.88
C PHE A 943 -0.51 -4.07 -3.26
N ARG A 944 -0.95 -2.98 -3.89
CA ARG A 944 -0.63 -2.66 -5.29
C ARG A 944 0.53 -1.71 -5.43
N GLU A 945 0.53 -0.67 -4.62
CA GLU A 945 1.55 0.37 -4.65
C GLU A 945 2.66 0.02 -3.66
N SER A 946 3.70 -0.69 -4.12
CA SER A 946 4.85 -1.04 -3.26
C SER A 946 5.50 0.19 -2.60
N SER A 947 5.48 1.34 -3.27
CA SER A 947 5.93 2.61 -2.71
C SER A 947 5.02 3.13 -1.59
N PHE A 948 3.70 2.98 -1.72
CA PHE A 948 2.73 3.32 -0.67
C PHE A 948 2.86 2.37 0.52
N GLN A 949 2.97 1.07 0.26
CA GLN A 949 3.22 0.06 1.29
C GLN A 949 4.46 0.38 2.12
N ALA A 950 5.62 0.52 1.46
CA ALA A 950 6.89 0.74 2.15
C ALA A 950 6.86 2.05 2.95
N SER A 951 6.22 3.09 2.41
CA SER A 951 6.05 4.37 3.09
C SER A 951 5.10 4.27 4.28
N LEU A 952 3.98 3.55 4.14
CA LEU A 952 3.01 3.35 5.23
C LEU A 952 3.66 2.60 6.38
N GLU A 953 4.36 1.51 6.08
CA GLU A 953 5.10 0.72 7.06
C GLU A 953 6.12 1.59 7.80
N MET A 954 6.97 2.31 7.07
CA MET A 954 8.00 3.16 7.67
C MET A 954 7.40 4.24 8.57
N LEU A 955 6.35 4.93 8.12
CA LEU A 955 5.68 5.97 8.89
C LEU A 955 4.96 5.42 10.12
N LEU A 956 4.31 4.27 10.00
CA LEU A 956 3.70 3.60 11.15
C LEU A 956 4.77 3.16 12.14
N PHE A 957 5.91 2.63 11.70
CA PHE A 957 7.02 2.30 12.60
C PHE A 957 7.62 3.51 13.29
N ASP A 958 7.68 4.67 12.62
CA ASP A 958 8.04 5.92 13.29
C ASP A 958 7.02 6.26 14.39
N CYS A 959 5.72 6.16 14.11
CA CYS A 959 4.68 6.41 15.10
C CYS A 959 4.78 5.42 16.29
N VAL A 960 5.02 4.13 16.03
CA VAL A 960 5.25 3.11 17.07
C VAL A 960 6.52 3.41 17.87
N GLY A 961 7.59 3.82 17.19
CA GLY A 961 8.86 4.18 17.80
C GLY A 961 8.74 5.39 18.72
N ILE A 962 7.80 6.30 18.46
CA ILE A 962 7.46 7.41 19.37
C ILE A 962 6.57 6.91 20.52
N LEU A 963 5.56 6.07 20.23
CA LEU A 963 4.56 5.57 21.19
C LEU A 963 5.02 4.37 22.05
N LYS A 964 6.33 4.24 22.34
CA LYS A 964 7.05 3.07 22.91
C LYS A 964 6.35 2.21 23.98
N ASN A 965 5.36 2.75 24.70
CA ASN A 965 4.61 2.12 25.77
C ASN A 965 3.29 1.45 25.33
N ASN A 966 2.95 1.44 24.05
CA ASN A 966 1.72 0.82 23.56
C ASN A 966 1.97 -0.66 23.23
N GLU A 967 1.50 -1.57 24.09
CA GLU A 967 1.67 -3.02 23.92
C GLU A 967 1.03 -3.53 22.61
N ASP A 968 -0.10 -2.95 22.18
CA ASP A 968 -0.71 -3.29 20.88
C ASP A 968 0.24 -2.98 19.72
N LEU A 969 0.99 -1.87 19.80
CA LEU A 969 1.93 -1.45 18.76
C LEU A 969 3.22 -2.26 18.79
N LYS A 970 3.68 -2.66 19.99
CA LYS A 970 4.81 -3.57 20.16
C LYS A 970 4.53 -4.95 19.55
N TYR A 971 3.28 -5.42 19.58
CA TYR A 971 2.86 -6.64 18.90
C TYR A 971 3.04 -6.54 17.37
N PHE A 972 2.67 -5.42 16.74
CA PHE A 972 2.91 -5.21 15.31
C PHE A 972 4.40 -5.16 14.97
N TRP A 973 5.20 -4.55 15.84
CA TRP A 973 6.66 -4.51 15.67
C TRP A 973 7.29 -5.90 15.78
N LEU A 974 6.87 -6.73 16.76
CA LEU A 974 7.32 -8.11 16.87
C LEU A 974 6.91 -8.91 15.63
N LYS A 975 5.68 -8.76 15.14
CA LYS A 975 5.27 -9.35 13.85
C LYS A 975 6.21 -8.91 12.73
N ASP A 976 6.34 -7.62 12.42
CA ASP A 976 7.18 -7.17 11.29
C ASP A 976 8.67 -7.57 11.38
N SER A 977 9.22 -7.60 12.61
CA SER A 977 10.67 -7.75 12.88
C SER A 977 11.17 -9.19 13.04
N TYR A 978 10.31 -10.17 13.38
CA TYR A 978 10.73 -11.57 13.23
C TYR A 978 10.68 -11.90 11.75
N LEU A 979 11.84 -12.20 11.17
CA LEU A 979 11.95 -12.77 9.82
C LEU A 979 11.12 -14.06 9.59
N PHE A 980 10.43 -14.57 10.63
CA PHE A 980 9.42 -15.64 10.62
C PHE A 980 7.99 -15.16 11.02
N ASN A 981 7.82 -14.23 11.98
CA ASN A 981 6.50 -13.63 12.32
C ASN A 981 6.13 -12.39 11.47
N GLY A 982 7.00 -12.05 10.54
CA GLY A 982 6.91 -11.07 9.47
C GLY A 982 7.51 -11.69 8.21
N ILE A 983 7.45 -13.03 8.11
CA ILE A 983 7.22 -13.62 6.81
C ILE A 983 5.86 -13.09 6.38
N ASP A 984 5.95 -11.96 5.72
CA ASP A 984 4.95 -11.50 4.81
C ASP A 984 5.07 -12.46 3.61
N VAL A 985 4.61 -13.71 3.76
CA VAL A 985 4.53 -14.71 2.68
C VAL A 985 3.81 -14.03 1.51
N ARG A 986 2.84 -13.19 1.85
CA ARG A 986 2.24 -12.11 1.10
C ARG A 986 3.27 -11.24 0.34
N ASN A 987 4.12 -10.40 0.93
CA ASN A 987 5.16 -9.63 0.19
C ASN A 987 6.19 -10.45 -0.55
N VAL A 988 6.40 -11.69 -0.12
CA VAL A 988 7.33 -12.67 -0.65
C VAL A 988 6.76 -13.44 -1.84
N LEU A 989 5.46 -13.34 -2.02
CA LEU A 989 4.75 -13.97 -3.09
C LEU A 989 3.96 -12.90 -3.91
N ALA A 990 3.93 -11.62 -3.48
CA ALA A 990 3.20 -10.46 -4.06
C ALA A 990 3.91 -9.64 -5.17
N HIS A 991 5.08 -10.03 -5.63
CA HIS A 991 5.62 -9.57 -6.92
C HIS A 991 5.09 -10.38 -8.08
N GLY A 992 3.98 -9.88 -8.62
CA GLY A 992 3.53 -10.11 -9.99
C GLY A 992 2.95 -11.49 -10.27
N ASP A 993 2.33 -12.16 -9.27
CA ASP A 993 1.67 -13.44 -9.47
C ASP A 993 0.28 -13.48 -8.76
N PRO A 994 -0.85 -13.48 -9.51
CA PRO A 994 -2.23 -13.46 -9.01
C PRO A 994 -2.60 -14.63 -8.08
N LEU A 995 -1.83 -15.71 -8.14
CA LEU A 995 -2.00 -16.90 -7.31
C LEU A 995 -1.71 -16.59 -5.83
N LEU A 996 -0.78 -15.66 -5.62
CA LEU A 996 -0.12 -15.39 -4.37
C LEU A 996 -0.56 -14.06 -3.74
N GLU A 997 -1.09 -13.16 -4.56
CA GLU A 997 -1.98 -12.06 -4.14
C GLU A 997 -3.12 -12.60 -3.27
N SER A 998 -3.70 -13.75 -3.65
CA SER A 998 -4.76 -14.38 -2.88
C SER A 998 -4.27 -15.14 -1.64
N ILE A 999 -3.07 -15.76 -1.61
CA ILE A 999 -2.53 -16.45 -0.40
C ILE A 999 -2.05 -15.44 0.66
N GLY A 1000 -1.75 -14.22 0.24
CA GLY A 1000 -1.26 -13.19 1.13
C GLY A 1000 -2.28 -12.64 2.12
N ASP A 1001 -3.56 -12.68 1.75
CA ASP A 1001 -4.69 -12.34 2.62
C ASP A 1001 -4.82 -13.28 3.84
N ILE A 1002 -4.06 -14.38 3.86
CA ILE A 1002 -4.45 -15.59 4.57
C ILE A 1002 -3.63 -15.91 5.81
N LEU A 1003 -2.33 -15.61 5.75
CA LEU A 1003 -1.39 -16.00 6.79
C LEU A 1003 -1.22 -14.92 7.87
N ASP A 1004 -1.89 -13.75 7.74
CA ASP A 1004 -2.09 -12.87 8.88
C ASP A 1004 -3.49 -13.05 9.50
N PRO A 1005 -3.56 -13.54 10.75
CA PRO A 1005 -4.82 -13.75 11.42
C PRO A 1005 -5.76 -12.60 11.68
N LYS A 1006 -5.21 -11.40 11.62
CA LYS A 1006 -5.95 -10.17 11.79
C LYS A 1006 -5.97 -9.36 10.48
N ASP A 1007 -5.40 -9.89 9.40
CA ASP A 1007 -5.04 -9.16 8.18
C ASP A 1007 -4.10 -8.00 8.56
N LEU A 1008 -2.77 -8.24 8.54
CA LEU A 1008 -1.75 -7.25 8.93
C LEU A 1008 -2.01 -5.90 8.23
N PRO A 1009 -2.26 -5.86 6.92
CA PRO A 1009 -2.72 -4.65 6.24
C PRO A 1009 -3.93 -4.00 6.87
N SER A 1010 -5.02 -4.73 7.06
CA SER A 1010 -6.22 -4.17 7.67
C SER A 1010 -5.93 -3.64 9.06
N GLU A 1011 -5.12 -4.31 9.86
CA GLU A 1011 -4.75 -3.82 11.19
C GLU A 1011 -3.84 -2.59 11.13
N LEU A 1012 -2.82 -2.59 10.26
CA LEU A 1012 -1.96 -1.42 10.02
C LEU A 1012 -2.81 -0.23 9.56
N VAL A 1013 -3.74 -0.45 8.62
CA VAL A 1013 -4.69 0.55 8.12
C VAL A 1013 -5.67 0.97 9.22
N LYS A 1014 -6.22 0.06 10.02
CA LYS A 1014 -7.10 0.41 11.15
C LYS A 1014 -6.35 1.23 12.19
N LYS A 1015 -5.10 0.88 12.53
CA LYS A 1015 -4.25 1.65 13.45
C LYS A 1015 -3.90 3.01 12.84
N MET A 1016 -3.63 3.10 11.55
CA MET A 1016 -3.44 4.37 10.84
C MET A 1016 -4.71 5.24 10.93
N LEU A 1017 -5.89 4.70 10.61
CA LEU A 1017 -7.15 5.43 10.70
C LEU A 1017 -7.46 5.85 12.15
N GLN A 1018 -7.12 5.00 13.13
CA GLN A 1018 -7.22 5.32 14.54
C GLN A 1018 -6.32 6.54 14.90
N LEU A 1019 -5.08 6.59 14.40
CA LEU A 1019 -4.20 7.74 14.57
C LEU A 1019 -4.76 9.00 13.89
N PHE A 1020 -5.45 8.87 12.76
CA PHE A 1020 -6.14 10.01 12.12
C PHE A 1020 -7.29 10.53 12.97
N GLU A 1021 -8.09 9.65 13.57
CA GLU A 1021 -9.15 10.03 14.51
C GLU A 1021 -8.58 10.71 15.76
N ASP A 1022 -7.38 10.32 16.21
CA ASP A 1022 -6.70 10.88 17.37
C ASP A 1022 -5.96 12.20 17.10
N ARG A 1023 -5.81 12.59 15.82
CA ARG A 1023 -5.05 13.76 15.41
C ARG A 1023 -5.47 15.04 16.14
N GLU A 1024 -6.78 15.30 16.26
CA GLU A 1024 -7.28 16.51 16.93
C GLU A 1024 -6.93 16.53 18.43
N CYS A 1025 -6.89 15.36 19.09
CA CYS A 1025 -6.48 15.24 20.48
C CYS A 1025 -4.98 15.54 20.62
N ILE A 1026 -4.16 15.01 19.72
CA ILE A 1026 -2.70 15.24 19.70
C ILE A 1026 -2.41 16.72 19.45
N GLU A 1027 -3.07 17.34 18.48
CA GLU A 1027 -2.98 18.79 18.22
C GLU A 1027 -3.39 19.63 19.45
N ALA A 1028 -4.51 19.30 20.08
CA ALA A 1028 -4.97 20.00 21.27
C ALA A 1028 -4.01 19.82 22.46
N LEU A 1029 -3.39 18.64 22.60
CA LEU A 1029 -2.41 18.35 23.63
C LEU A 1029 -1.10 19.12 23.38
N CYS A 1030 -0.64 19.25 22.12
CA CYS A 1030 0.47 20.13 21.74
C CYS A 1030 0.17 21.59 22.12
N ASP A 1031 -1.00 22.10 21.75
CA ASP A 1031 -1.41 23.47 22.06
C ASP A 1031 -1.47 23.72 23.57
N LEU A 1032 -2.01 22.76 24.33
CA LEU A 1032 -2.10 22.83 25.78
C LEU A 1032 -0.70 22.85 26.42
N TRP A 1033 0.20 22.01 25.92
CA TRP A 1033 1.57 21.92 26.39
C TRP A 1033 2.36 23.20 26.16
N GLN A 1034 2.30 23.74 24.93
CA GLN A 1034 2.97 25.00 24.58
C GLN A 1034 2.42 26.17 25.41
N LYS A 1035 1.10 26.21 25.66
CA LYS A 1035 0.49 27.21 26.56
C LYS A 1035 0.92 27.05 28.01
N ALA A 1036 1.09 25.83 28.50
CA ALA A 1036 1.57 25.57 29.85
C ALA A 1036 3.03 26.00 30.03
N LYS A 1037 3.90 25.72 29.05
CA LYS A 1037 5.31 26.18 29.07
C LYS A 1037 5.46 27.69 29.11
N LEU A 1038 4.54 28.43 28.48
CA LEU A 1038 4.55 29.88 28.44
C LEU A 1038 3.87 30.55 29.65
N SER A 1039 3.21 29.78 30.52
CA SER A 1039 2.39 30.29 31.61
C SER A 1039 2.91 29.83 32.97
N ASP A 1040 3.12 30.75 33.90
CA ASP A 1040 3.56 30.41 35.26
C ASP A 1040 2.55 29.50 36.00
N LYS A 1041 1.27 29.53 35.62
CA LYS A 1041 0.17 28.70 36.17
C LYS A 1041 -0.91 28.39 35.14
N ILE A 1042 -1.54 27.24 35.27
CA ILE A 1042 -2.76 26.87 34.51
C ILE A 1042 -3.96 27.65 35.09
N PRO A 1043 -4.65 28.50 34.31
CA PRO A 1043 -5.76 29.31 34.83
C PRO A 1043 -7.06 28.50 34.97
N ASP A 1044 -7.56 28.35 36.21
CA ASP A 1044 -8.77 27.59 36.57
C ASP A 1044 -10.05 27.95 35.78
N ASN A 1045 -10.14 29.18 35.26
CA ASN A 1045 -11.37 29.72 34.65
C ASN A 1045 -11.21 30.14 33.16
N SER A 1046 -10.14 29.75 32.47
CA SER A 1046 -9.99 30.13 31.06
C SER A 1046 -10.84 29.26 30.14
N SER A 1047 -11.75 29.88 29.36
CA SER A 1047 -12.62 29.17 28.41
C SER A 1047 -11.83 28.38 27.36
N ASP A 1048 -10.65 28.84 27.00
CA ASP A 1048 -9.85 28.21 25.94
C ASP A 1048 -9.10 26.97 26.46
N TRP A 1049 -8.68 26.97 27.73
CA TRP A 1049 -8.11 25.80 28.39
C TRP A 1049 -9.17 24.70 28.56
N HIS A 1050 -10.40 25.07 28.92
CA HIS A 1050 -11.51 24.12 28.99
C HIS A 1050 -11.89 23.54 27.63
N LYS A 1051 -11.88 24.33 26.54
CA LYS A 1051 -12.07 23.80 25.17
C LYS A 1051 -10.99 22.79 24.77
N LEU A 1052 -9.73 23.07 25.08
CA LEU A 1052 -8.63 22.13 24.82
C LEU A 1052 -8.81 20.85 25.64
N LYS A 1053 -9.13 20.98 26.94
CA LYS A 1053 -9.44 19.84 27.81
C LYS A 1053 -10.59 18.99 27.26
N GLU A 1054 -11.69 19.60 26.82
CA GLU A 1054 -12.82 18.86 26.24
C GLU A 1054 -12.42 18.09 24.98
N ARG A 1055 -11.61 18.69 24.09
CA ARG A 1055 -11.08 18.01 22.89
C ARG A 1055 -10.17 16.84 23.24
N ILE A 1056 -9.28 17.02 24.22
CA ILE A 1056 -8.32 15.98 24.66
C ILE A 1056 -9.06 14.84 25.35
N VAL A 1057 -9.88 15.14 26.37
CA VAL A 1057 -10.59 14.15 27.17
C VAL A 1057 -11.66 13.40 26.35
N GLY A 1058 -12.10 13.97 25.23
CA GLY A 1058 -12.96 13.28 24.26
C GLY A 1058 -12.32 12.07 23.56
N CYS A 1059 -10.99 12.00 23.50
CA CYS A 1059 -10.26 10.85 22.96
C CYS A 1059 -10.00 9.81 24.06
N THR A 1060 -10.45 8.56 23.91
CA THR A 1060 -10.27 7.52 24.94
C THR A 1060 -8.80 7.16 25.21
N ARG A 1061 -7.86 7.59 24.35
CA ARG A 1061 -6.44 7.25 24.37
C ARG A 1061 -5.53 8.42 24.75
N TRP A 1062 -6.09 9.58 25.12
CA TRP A 1062 -5.30 10.77 25.43
C TRP A 1062 -4.21 10.54 26.49
N GLN A 1063 -4.46 9.62 27.43
CA GLN A 1063 -3.51 9.25 28.47
C GLN A 1063 -2.23 8.64 27.91
N ASP A 1064 -2.32 7.86 26.83
CA ASP A 1064 -1.15 7.29 26.17
C ASP A 1064 -0.31 8.37 25.49
N PHE A 1065 -0.95 9.38 24.89
CA PHE A 1065 -0.26 10.53 24.30
C PHE A 1065 0.35 11.46 25.36
N SER A 1066 -0.31 11.62 26.52
CA SER A 1066 0.22 12.45 27.61
C SER A 1066 1.55 11.95 28.17
N LYS A 1067 1.84 10.65 28.06
CA LYS A 1067 3.14 10.07 28.45
C LYS A 1067 4.30 10.63 27.63
N LEU A 1068 4.03 11.17 26.44
CA LEU A 1068 5.05 11.79 25.58
C LEU A 1068 5.49 13.19 26.06
N LEU A 1069 4.76 13.80 27.00
CA LEU A 1069 5.09 15.11 27.56
C LEU A 1069 6.22 15.06 28.61
N ALA A 1070 6.48 13.88 29.19
CA ALA A 1070 7.27 13.74 30.41
C ALA A 1070 8.73 13.28 30.20
N GLU A 1071 9.32 13.48 29.01
CA GLU A 1071 10.68 12.96 28.73
C GLU A 1071 11.82 13.90 29.19
N ASP A 1072 11.55 15.19 29.41
CA ASP A 1072 12.53 16.12 29.99
C ASP A 1072 12.36 16.18 31.52
N PRO A 1073 13.41 15.85 32.32
CA PRO A 1073 13.39 15.99 33.77
C PRO A 1073 13.03 17.40 34.27
N GLU A 1074 13.34 18.45 33.50
CA GLU A 1074 13.05 19.84 33.87
C GLU A 1074 11.55 20.20 33.69
N ASP A 1075 10.83 19.45 32.87
CA ASP A 1075 9.43 19.68 32.53
C ASP A 1075 8.44 18.87 33.40
N PHE A 1076 8.94 18.07 34.34
CA PHE A 1076 8.12 17.13 35.12
C PHE A 1076 6.99 17.82 35.90
N GLU A 1077 7.27 18.96 36.55
CA GLU A 1077 6.27 19.72 37.31
C GLU A 1077 5.16 20.28 36.41
N THR A 1078 5.52 20.79 35.23
CA THR A 1078 4.57 21.29 34.23
C THR A 1078 3.73 20.14 33.67
N CYS A 1079 4.34 18.98 33.43
CA CYS A 1079 3.66 17.78 32.98
C CYS A 1079 2.62 17.30 34.00
N ASP A 1080 3.00 17.18 35.27
CA ASP A 1080 2.11 16.80 36.36
C ASP A 1080 0.94 17.79 36.52
N ALA A 1081 1.20 19.09 36.37
CA ALA A 1081 0.16 20.11 36.39
C ALA A 1081 -0.85 19.94 35.23
N VAL A 1082 -0.35 19.67 34.01
CA VAL A 1082 -1.20 19.41 32.84
C VAL A 1082 -2.02 18.12 33.01
N ILE A 1083 -1.39 17.03 33.48
CA ILE A 1083 -2.07 15.75 33.71
C ILE A 1083 -3.12 15.88 34.82
N SER A 1084 -2.81 16.60 35.90
CA SER A 1084 -3.75 16.89 36.98
C SER A 1084 -4.95 17.68 36.46
N PHE A 1085 -4.69 18.74 35.68
CA PHE A 1085 -5.72 19.53 35.04
C PHE A 1085 -6.63 18.68 34.12
N LEU A 1086 -6.08 17.76 33.34
CA LEU A 1086 -6.86 16.86 32.49
C LEU A 1086 -7.70 15.85 33.29
N ASN A 1087 -7.18 15.38 34.43
CA ASN A 1087 -7.86 14.41 35.30
C ASN A 1087 -8.96 15.00 36.19
N GLU A 1088 -8.95 16.31 36.44
CA GLU A 1088 -9.99 16.97 37.22
C GLU A 1088 -11.37 16.74 36.59
N LYS A 1089 -12.20 15.92 37.25
CA LYS A 1089 -13.59 15.71 36.82
C LYS A 1089 -14.32 17.04 36.90
N HIS A 1090 -14.72 17.56 35.76
CA HIS A 1090 -15.60 18.73 35.73
C HIS A 1090 -16.94 18.30 36.33
N GLU A 1091 -17.19 18.64 37.59
CA GLU A 1091 -18.53 18.51 38.13
C GLU A 1091 -19.43 19.41 37.28
N PRO A 1092 -20.44 18.86 36.57
CA PRO A 1092 -21.34 19.70 35.81
C PRO A 1092 -22.01 20.63 36.82
N LYS A 1093 -21.72 21.94 36.74
CA LYS A 1093 -22.37 22.95 37.57
C LYS A 1093 -23.87 22.70 37.45
N LYS A 1094 -24.49 22.12 38.50
CA LYS A 1094 -25.93 21.89 38.56
C LYS A 1094 -26.58 23.20 38.16
N LYS A 1095 -27.19 23.26 36.97
CA LYS A 1095 -27.95 24.42 36.52
C LYS A 1095 -28.92 24.72 37.65
N LYS A 1096 -28.67 25.79 38.42
CA LYS A 1096 -29.66 26.34 39.35
C LYS A 1096 -30.88 26.61 38.49
N GLY A 1097 -31.91 25.78 38.64
CA GLY A 1097 -33.17 25.94 37.95
C GLY A 1097 -33.63 27.37 38.16
N ARG A 1098 -33.72 28.15 37.08
CA ARG A 1098 -34.52 29.37 37.09
C ARG A 1098 -35.94 28.90 37.36
N ASN A 1099 -36.41 29.12 38.59
CA ASN A 1099 -37.82 29.08 38.90
C ASN A 1099 -38.50 30.12 38.01
N CYS A 1100 -39.16 29.66 36.94
CA CYS A 1100 -40.19 30.45 36.28
C CYS A 1100 -41.41 30.45 37.20
N ASN A 1101 -41.54 31.51 38.00
CA ASN A 1101 -42.82 31.86 38.60
C ASN A 1101 -43.78 32.19 37.46
N SER A 1102 -44.78 31.34 37.28
CA SER A 1102 -46.00 31.67 36.54
C SER A 1102 -46.93 32.40 37.51
N GLU A 1103 -47.03 33.72 37.35
CA GLU A 1103 -48.12 34.49 37.93
C GLU A 1103 -49.38 34.26 37.09
N SER A 1104 -50.37 33.67 37.74
CA SER A 1104 -51.76 33.66 37.32
C SER A 1104 -52.40 35.04 37.55
N SER A 1105 -52.90 35.68 36.49
CA SER A 1105 -53.95 36.70 36.60
C SER A 1105 -54.96 36.47 35.46
N GLY A 1106 -56.20 36.21 35.82
CA GLY A 1106 -57.30 35.91 34.91
C GLY A 1106 -57.89 37.14 34.21
N ASN A 1107 -58.32 36.92 32.97
CA ASN A 1107 -59.71 37.08 32.50
C ASN A 1107 -59.85 36.35 31.16
#